data_AF-A0A0G4FFT7-F1
#
_entry.id   AF-A0A0G4FFT7-F1
#
_cell.length_a   1.000
_cell.length_b   1.000
_cell.length_c   1.000
_cell.angle_alpha   90.00
_cell.angle_beta   90.00
_cell.angle_gamma   90.00
#
_symmetry.space_group_name_H-M   'P 1'
#
loop_
_entity.id
_entity.type
_entity.pdbx_description
1 polymer ?
#
loop_
_entity_poly.entity_id
_entity_poly.type
_entity_poly.pdbx_seq_one_letter_code
_entity_poly.pdbx_strand_id
1 'polypeptide(L)'
;MPLQRQSPLLTVGYAFKRSPPESTWRPCMEWFLSPTGPIALRFWAVKALMEVLPRLYTGSRHGIIPLLLQYLQTQCGGDGRMDESTMVNQACVLYVKLMRVEYPERWGSAVDDMLQLGARGLRGGEICAKLLVVVDEEIVSDELHPTQEERQRSSHVKAAMRANDIAKIVSWCYELLRQPPSPPLAPLHLTCLKVLGLYFPWIDLSAIVNPSMPLLALLLARVRQSAEGAGEKGESQCGVWDGETAAEACDAISAVRGRVVKKKMPAASKLSLLTDGSLQLTPTMEGAIHRLWQRQGHHPQQHLELLGGLGELCNAVGEEVLDCLAAMHKDNNINAGFQGVTECWQLLERMVNTASFVFGHESSRVSESVEAFLSDFVGKVKALMAMAQQQQQGAPTLQQQTNHAVSVEQLHPLFLGLLRGIAHKVSYPPWYDFCIAADDDDRHLEFLRFRKEVTKLFQRIATLDEMLVWEFLRAAVDELCAALSAHTAAAGTSSPPPLPWNRVEAILYLLFVAGEKNRGIPQALKVPPENAPPPHPSPHPLRVSLTRIYSCPPLLAFPHHAVRTHVLEMLVRYSAFFLPPKRGRAEEGSFFLVGLQLLLDERGIRNADQRTPPLAASVLQKYVKAHLNGAVAYTQQIYEGIRPFLTLPYVPFTASEEGQRAAWGLLHPDDRTHLFETLGLLIGGLTRSLTAGDVDAAKQSYLQSAIAPLLGPMKDPQLAAEALADREGHAEWIARAIQAMGCISKGFSKPVPVLNEVWRSALDGVTTAMKLFGGFPRVRRYSLFFCRRMVTLMSGGLLMSSLASMLTLFYAQHNLGLEEINDLAIFVGHIAATLVGDPQVPAEGFLECVTPGFFDVHYRVWQQLPDGSAEMRREKSEVQSQMFHTFYLIAQRSPHTLLKLLAKDNADTDATQQPFRDRFVHLSVEGAVNVRSGMGLVYLLQMWCLLVECLLQTSPQETHQVLSVLQESLSRVVHGFAEGLFMLDTQDPTDLRALNEMCRLFRTLVCPSGSFAALSASQQGHLKAMMHSGIRSALRGKLQGDKSCQAMADNLVQALHSPPGQSAAVRDTFRSAIREVRQSQPT
;
A
#
# COMPACT_ATOMS: atom_id res chain seq x y z
N MET A 1 48.83 -35.56 34.72
CA MET A 1 49.43 -35.40 33.37
C MET A 1 48.89 -36.50 32.47
N PRO A 2 48.70 -36.30 31.15
CA PRO A 2 48.58 -35.05 30.35
C PRO A 2 47.24 -35.04 29.55
N LEU A 3 46.53 -33.93 29.33
CA LEU A 3 46.84 -32.83 28.41
C LEU A 3 47.60 -33.27 27.15
N GLN A 4 47.02 -34.09 26.28
CA GLN A 4 47.48 -34.20 24.90
C GLN A 4 46.44 -34.84 23.97
N ARG A 5 46.32 -34.26 22.77
CA ARG A 5 45.38 -34.56 21.67
C ARG A 5 44.08 -33.74 21.67
N GLN A 6 44.21 -32.40 21.68
CA GLN A 6 43.29 -31.62 20.84
C GLN A 6 43.51 -32.09 19.39
N SER A 7 42.44 -32.44 18.69
CA SER A 7 42.55 -32.93 17.31
C SER A 7 43.22 -31.86 16.45
N PRO A 8 44.09 -32.24 15.49
CA PRO A 8 44.70 -31.29 14.55
C PRO A 8 43.64 -30.46 13.80
N LEU A 9 42.42 -30.99 13.66
CA LEU A 9 41.26 -30.31 13.10
C LEU A 9 40.78 -29.09 13.90
N LEU A 10 40.74 -29.19 15.24
CA LEU A 10 40.37 -28.06 16.11
C LEU A 10 41.42 -26.95 16.06
N THR A 11 42.70 -27.32 15.96
CA THR A 11 43.82 -26.38 15.91
C THR A 11 43.86 -25.63 14.58
N VAL A 12 43.62 -26.32 13.46
CA VAL A 12 43.55 -25.69 12.13
C VAL A 12 42.28 -24.83 11.98
N GLY A 13 41.14 -25.27 12.52
CA GLY A 13 39.90 -24.48 12.54
C GLY A 13 40.01 -23.18 13.35
N TYR A 14 40.74 -23.19 14.48
CA TYR A 14 41.02 -21.97 15.26
C TYR A 14 42.03 -21.04 14.58
N ALA A 15 43.04 -21.57 13.89
CA ALA A 15 44.02 -20.77 13.15
C ALA A 15 43.41 -20.07 11.92
N PHE A 16 42.48 -20.73 11.21
CA PHE A 16 41.77 -20.16 10.05
C PHE A 16 40.95 -18.90 10.38
N LYS A 17 40.41 -18.79 11.60
CA LYS A 17 39.59 -17.64 12.02
C LYS A 17 40.36 -16.36 12.36
N ARG A 18 41.66 -16.43 12.68
CA ARG A 18 42.45 -15.27 13.14
C ARG A 18 43.43 -14.70 12.12
N SER A 19 44.06 -15.55 11.29
CA SER A 19 44.83 -15.19 10.07
C SER A 19 45.46 -16.47 9.51
N PRO A 20 45.16 -16.90 8.27
CA PRO A 20 45.67 -18.16 7.74
C PRO A 20 47.17 -18.05 7.36
N PRO A 21 48.09 -18.86 7.94
CA PRO A 21 49.47 -18.93 7.47
C PRO A 21 49.57 -19.48 6.04
N GLU A 22 50.61 -19.10 5.29
CA GLU A 22 50.83 -19.44 3.87
C GLU A 22 50.75 -20.95 3.56
N SER A 23 51.01 -21.81 4.54
CA SER A 23 51.00 -23.27 4.41
C SER A 23 49.64 -23.94 4.62
N THR A 24 48.57 -23.22 4.96
CA THR A 24 47.28 -23.85 5.36
C THR A 24 46.46 -24.40 4.20
N TRP A 25 46.65 -23.90 2.98
CA TRP A 25 45.89 -24.39 1.83
C TRP A 25 46.28 -25.82 1.41
N ARG A 26 47.54 -26.24 1.64
CA ARG A 26 48.04 -27.57 1.26
C ARG A 26 47.35 -28.70 2.05
N PRO A 27 47.29 -28.67 3.41
CA PRO A 27 46.51 -29.64 4.16
C PRO A 27 45.03 -29.67 3.78
N CYS A 28 44.42 -28.50 3.52
CA CYS A 28 43.02 -28.44 3.08
C CYS A 28 42.81 -29.12 1.71
N MET A 29 43.73 -28.93 0.76
CA MET A 29 43.69 -29.63 -0.52
C MET A 29 43.96 -31.12 -0.38
N GLU A 30 44.92 -31.53 0.46
CA GLU A 30 45.17 -32.95 0.75
C GLU A 30 43.95 -33.63 1.38
N TRP A 31 43.29 -32.97 2.34
CA TRP A 31 42.06 -33.48 2.95
C TRP A 31 40.91 -33.55 1.96
N PHE A 32 40.74 -32.53 1.11
CA PHE A 32 39.73 -32.53 0.06
C PHE A 32 39.92 -33.68 -0.94
N LEU A 33 41.16 -33.90 -1.38
CA LEU A 33 41.53 -34.92 -2.36
C LEU A 33 41.64 -36.34 -1.78
N SER A 34 41.59 -36.49 -0.46
CA SER A 34 41.74 -37.78 0.22
C SER A 34 40.58 -38.73 -0.10
N PRO A 35 40.81 -39.82 -0.87
CA PRO A 35 39.73 -40.72 -1.30
C PRO A 35 39.14 -41.56 -0.14
N THR A 36 39.90 -41.73 0.95
CA THR A 36 39.49 -42.47 2.16
C THR A 36 39.07 -41.55 3.31
N GLY A 37 39.02 -40.22 3.07
CA GLY A 37 38.69 -39.23 4.10
C GLY A 37 37.19 -39.14 4.39
N PRO A 38 36.76 -38.80 5.62
CA PRO A 38 35.35 -38.56 5.93
C PRO A 38 34.78 -37.42 5.07
N ILE A 39 33.59 -37.63 4.47
CA ILE A 39 32.93 -36.65 3.58
C ILE A 39 32.77 -35.28 4.27
N ALA A 40 32.41 -35.26 5.56
CA ALA A 40 32.28 -34.04 6.34
C ALA A 40 33.61 -33.25 6.43
N LEU A 41 34.74 -33.94 6.53
CA LEU A 41 36.06 -33.31 6.55
C LEU A 41 36.44 -32.76 5.17
N ARG A 42 36.17 -33.53 4.10
CA ARG A 42 36.41 -33.10 2.72
C ARG A 42 35.58 -31.86 2.37
N PHE A 43 34.31 -31.85 2.78
CA PHE A 43 33.39 -30.72 2.61
C PHE A 43 33.85 -29.49 3.40
N TRP A 44 34.24 -29.67 4.65
CA TRP A 44 34.77 -28.57 5.46
C TRP A 44 36.06 -27.99 4.87
N ALA A 45 36.98 -28.85 4.41
CA ALA A 45 38.26 -28.44 3.85
C ALA A 45 38.10 -27.58 2.59
N VAL A 46 37.20 -27.97 1.67
CA VAL A 46 36.93 -27.19 0.46
C VAL A 46 36.22 -25.87 0.79
N LYS A 47 35.29 -25.84 1.76
CA LYS A 47 34.63 -24.60 2.23
C LYS A 47 35.60 -23.63 2.88
N ALA A 48 36.47 -24.12 3.76
CA ALA A 48 37.51 -23.33 4.38
C ALA A 48 38.44 -22.71 3.31
N LEU A 49 38.81 -23.50 2.29
CA LEU A 49 39.63 -23.01 1.19
C LEU A 49 38.96 -21.87 0.41
N MET A 50 37.64 -21.97 0.14
CA MET A 50 36.88 -20.93 -0.54
C MET A 50 36.81 -19.62 0.26
N GLU A 51 36.65 -19.67 1.59
CA GLU A 51 36.57 -18.48 2.44
C GLU A 51 37.91 -17.71 2.51
N VAL A 52 39.02 -18.44 2.51
CA VAL A 52 40.36 -17.87 2.61
C VAL A 52 40.96 -17.49 1.27
N LEU A 53 40.37 -17.95 0.16
CA LEU A 53 40.85 -17.72 -1.20
C LEU A 53 41.26 -16.26 -1.50
N PRO A 54 40.49 -15.21 -1.14
CA PRO A 54 40.87 -13.83 -1.42
C PRO A 54 42.12 -13.37 -0.66
N ARG A 55 42.43 -14.02 0.47
CA ARG A 55 43.54 -13.68 1.38
C ARG A 55 44.82 -14.47 1.10
N LEU A 56 44.76 -15.48 0.23
CA LEU A 56 45.94 -16.26 -0.15
C LEU A 56 46.85 -15.47 -1.09
N TYR A 57 48.16 -15.63 -0.94
CA TYR A 57 49.14 -15.15 -1.90
C TYR A 57 48.90 -15.78 -3.28
N THR A 58 49.25 -15.02 -4.33
CA THR A 58 49.14 -15.43 -5.73
C THR A 58 49.75 -16.81 -5.97
N GLY A 59 50.98 -17.07 -5.51
CA GLY A 59 51.64 -18.37 -5.68
C GLY A 59 50.88 -19.56 -5.06
N SER A 60 50.23 -19.35 -3.91
CA SER A 60 49.39 -20.36 -3.26
C SER A 60 48.11 -20.65 -4.04
N ARG A 61 47.48 -19.62 -4.62
CA ARG A 61 46.28 -19.79 -5.46
C ARG A 61 46.60 -20.54 -6.75
N HIS A 62 47.76 -20.27 -7.36
CA HIS A 62 48.24 -21.00 -8.54
C HIS A 62 48.54 -22.47 -8.25
N GLY A 63 49.02 -22.79 -7.05
CA GLY A 63 49.28 -24.17 -6.62
C GLY A 63 48.01 -25.03 -6.50
N ILE A 64 46.83 -24.41 -6.29
CA ILE A 64 45.55 -25.12 -6.17
C ILE A 64 45.02 -25.56 -7.55
N ILE A 65 45.23 -24.73 -8.58
CA ILE A 65 44.70 -24.93 -9.94
C ILE A 65 45.00 -26.32 -10.52
N PRO A 66 46.27 -26.79 -10.61
CA PRO A 66 46.57 -28.08 -11.24
C PRO A 66 45.99 -29.27 -10.46
N LEU A 67 45.94 -29.18 -9.13
CA LEU A 67 45.37 -30.21 -8.26
C LEU A 67 43.86 -30.31 -8.42
N LEU A 68 43.18 -29.16 -8.52
CA LEU A 68 41.74 -29.10 -8.76
C LEU A 68 41.37 -29.59 -10.16
N LEU A 69 42.13 -29.19 -11.18
CA LEU A 69 41.95 -29.66 -12.56
C LEU A 69 42.14 -31.18 -12.65
N GLN A 70 43.20 -31.71 -12.03
CA GLN A 70 43.43 -33.15 -11.99
C GLN A 70 42.27 -33.88 -11.32
N TYR A 71 41.76 -33.37 -10.19
CA TYR A 71 40.59 -33.92 -9.54
C TYR A 71 39.37 -33.94 -10.47
N LEU A 72 39.00 -32.81 -11.08
CA LEU A 72 37.86 -32.75 -12.00
C LEU A 72 38.03 -33.69 -13.19
N GLN A 73 39.25 -33.81 -13.74
CA GLN A 73 39.58 -34.75 -14.80
C GLN A 73 39.35 -36.21 -14.40
N THR A 74 39.71 -36.60 -13.17
CA THR A 74 39.41 -37.96 -12.66
C THR A 74 37.91 -38.21 -12.53
N GLN A 75 37.12 -37.16 -12.26
CA GLN A 75 35.67 -37.26 -12.17
C GLN A 75 34.97 -37.31 -13.54
N CYS A 76 35.68 -37.05 -14.64
CA CYS A 76 35.14 -37.19 -16.00
C CYS A 76 35.21 -38.64 -16.53
N GLY A 77 36.15 -39.46 -16.04
CA GLY A 77 36.42 -40.81 -16.55
C GLY A 77 35.70 -41.93 -15.79
N GLY A 78 35.37 -43.03 -16.47
CA GLY A 78 34.61 -44.17 -15.92
C GLY A 78 35.37 -45.11 -14.96
N ASP A 79 36.51 -44.69 -14.42
CA ASP A 79 37.40 -45.55 -13.62
C ASP A 79 36.95 -45.66 -12.16
N GLY A 80 35.71 -46.12 -11.91
CA GLY A 80 35.22 -46.68 -10.63
C GLY A 80 35.34 -45.86 -9.33
N ARG A 81 35.93 -44.65 -9.34
CA ARG A 81 36.21 -43.78 -8.18
C ARG A 81 35.50 -42.43 -8.33
N MET A 82 34.18 -42.53 -8.50
CA MET A 82 33.33 -41.37 -8.67
C MET A 82 32.87 -40.87 -7.30
N ASP A 83 33.17 -39.60 -7.00
CA ASP A 83 32.65 -38.94 -5.82
C ASP A 83 31.17 -38.57 -6.01
N GLU A 84 30.48 -38.35 -4.88
CA GLU A 84 29.10 -37.87 -4.85
C GLU A 84 28.95 -36.51 -5.56
N SER A 85 27.78 -36.27 -6.17
CA SER A 85 27.45 -35.01 -6.85
C SER A 85 27.71 -33.78 -5.96
N THR A 86 27.43 -33.87 -4.66
CA THR A 86 27.67 -32.80 -3.69
C THR A 86 29.13 -32.36 -3.61
N MET A 87 30.09 -33.29 -3.66
CA MET A 87 31.53 -33.01 -3.64
C MET A 87 31.99 -32.35 -4.95
N VAL A 88 31.55 -32.89 -6.09
CA VAL A 88 31.84 -32.32 -7.41
C VAL A 88 31.30 -30.89 -7.50
N ASN A 89 30.13 -30.60 -6.92
CA ASN A 89 29.56 -29.26 -6.91
C ASN A 89 30.42 -28.27 -6.14
N GLN A 90 30.97 -28.65 -4.98
CA GLN A 90 31.88 -27.78 -4.24
C GLN A 90 33.20 -27.56 -4.99
N ALA A 91 33.67 -28.55 -5.75
CA ALA A 91 34.83 -28.41 -6.62
C ALA A 91 34.56 -27.41 -7.76
N CYS A 92 33.37 -27.44 -8.36
CA CYS A 92 32.95 -26.47 -9.37
C CYS A 92 32.88 -25.04 -8.80
N VAL A 93 32.33 -24.86 -7.60
CA VAL A 93 32.31 -23.53 -6.94
C VAL A 93 33.73 -23.04 -6.65
N LEU A 94 34.62 -23.91 -6.14
CA LEU A 94 36.01 -23.54 -5.92
C LEU A 94 36.72 -23.14 -7.22
N TYR A 95 36.47 -23.86 -8.32
CA TYR A 95 37.01 -23.56 -9.65
C TYR A 95 36.63 -22.14 -10.09
N VAL A 96 35.35 -21.82 -10.01
CA VAL A 96 34.83 -20.51 -10.45
C VAL A 96 35.29 -19.38 -9.52
N LYS A 97 35.38 -19.60 -8.20
CA LYS A 97 35.96 -18.61 -7.28
C LYS A 97 37.45 -18.35 -7.57
N LEU A 98 38.21 -19.37 -7.95
CA LEU A 98 39.59 -19.22 -8.45
C LEU A 98 39.63 -18.44 -9.76
N MET A 99 38.75 -18.77 -10.71
CA MET A 99 38.62 -18.06 -11.98
C MET A 99 38.34 -16.57 -11.74
N ARG A 100 37.42 -16.21 -10.84
CA ARG A 100 37.11 -14.81 -10.50
C ARG A 100 38.34 -14.02 -10.04
N VAL A 101 39.31 -14.67 -9.41
CA VAL A 101 40.51 -14.03 -8.83
C VAL A 101 41.72 -14.07 -9.76
N GLU A 102 41.91 -15.13 -10.56
CA GLU A 102 43.14 -15.36 -11.35
C GLU A 102 42.96 -15.16 -12.86
N TYR A 103 41.74 -15.29 -13.39
CA TYR A 103 41.44 -15.03 -14.80
C TYR A 103 41.11 -13.53 -15.00
N PRO A 104 41.56 -12.86 -16.07
CA PRO A 104 42.27 -13.41 -17.25
C PRO A 104 43.80 -13.35 -17.18
N GLU A 105 44.37 -12.54 -16.28
CA GLU A 105 45.79 -12.15 -16.32
C GLU A 105 46.76 -13.31 -16.08
N ARG A 106 46.42 -14.22 -15.16
CA ARG A 106 47.35 -15.22 -14.65
C ARG A 106 46.92 -16.65 -14.94
N TRP A 107 45.61 -16.85 -15.16
CA TRP A 107 45.04 -18.11 -15.62
C TRP A 107 44.22 -17.91 -16.89
N GLY A 108 44.89 -17.50 -17.98
CA GLY A 108 44.23 -17.21 -19.26
C GLY A 108 43.57 -18.43 -19.92
N SER A 109 44.02 -19.66 -19.61
CA SER A 109 43.45 -20.91 -20.15
C SER A 109 42.20 -21.40 -19.42
N ALA A 110 41.71 -20.71 -18.37
CA ALA A 110 40.67 -21.24 -17.49
C ALA A 110 39.38 -21.69 -18.21
N VAL A 111 38.99 -21.02 -19.29
CA VAL A 111 37.82 -21.43 -20.08
C VAL A 111 38.15 -22.61 -21.01
N ASP A 112 39.33 -22.60 -21.64
CA ASP A 112 39.79 -23.69 -22.49
C ASP A 112 39.93 -24.99 -21.68
N ASP A 113 40.46 -24.91 -20.46
CA ASP A 113 40.60 -26.02 -19.53
C ASP A 113 39.22 -26.62 -19.17
N MET A 114 38.21 -25.77 -18.97
CA MET A 114 36.82 -26.18 -18.71
C MET A 114 36.20 -26.87 -19.93
N LEU A 115 36.36 -26.32 -21.14
CA LEU A 115 35.83 -26.92 -22.37
C LEU A 115 36.52 -28.26 -22.69
N GLN A 116 37.81 -28.40 -22.36
CA GLN A 116 38.53 -29.67 -22.47
C GLN A 116 38.00 -30.75 -21.52
N LEU A 117 37.51 -30.38 -20.32
CA LEU A 117 36.77 -31.32 -19.47
C LEU A 117 35.48 -31.76 -20.16
N GLY A 118 34.77 -30.82 -20.80
CA GLY A 118 33.55 -31.06 -21.57
C GLY A 118 33.71 -32.07 -22.70
N ALA A 119 34.89 -32.15 -23.30
CA ALA A 119 35.21 -33.10 -24.37
C ALA A 119 35.39 -34.56 -23.88
N ARG A 120 35.46 -34.80 -22.56
CA ARG A 120 35.75 -36.13 -21.96
C ARG A 120 34.49 -36.92 -21.66
N GLY A 121 33.70 -37.22 -22.69
CA GLY A 121 32.47 -38.01 -22.60
C GLY A 121 31.32 -37.29 -21.88
N LEU A 122 30.21 -37.99 -21.68
CA LEU A 122 28.94 -37.42 -21.19
C LEU A 122 29.10 -36.69 -19.85
N ARG A 123 29.73 -37.35 -18.86
CA ARG A 123 29.94 -36.78 -17.52
C ARG A 123 30.90 -35.60 -17.52
N GLY A 124 31.91 -35.60 -18.40
CA GLY A 124 32.75 -34.43 -18.65
C GLY A 124 31.93 -33.25 -19.16
N GLY A 125 31.02 -33.51 -20.11
CA GLY A 125 30.03 -32.55 -20.60
C GLY A 125 29.16 -31.97 -19.48
N GLU A 126 28.61 -32.81 -18.60
CA GLU A 126 27.79 -32.39 -17.46
C GLU A 126 28.56 -31.49 -16.48
N ILE A 127 29.81 -31.84 -16.16
CA ILE A 127 30.67 -31.04 -15.29
C ILE A 127 30.97 -29.68 -15.93
N CYS A 128 31.27 -29.65 -17.23
CA CYS A 128 31.51 -28.41 -17.98
C CYS A 128 30.27 -27.52 -18.02
N ALA A 129 29.10 -28.07 -18.35
CA ALA A 129 27.84 -27.33 -18.35
C ALA A 129 27.52 -26.77 -16.95
N LYS A 130 27.80 -27.54 -15.90
CA LYS A 130 27.63 -27.10 -14.51
C LYS A 130 28.58 -25.99 -14.12
N LEU A 131 29.85 -26.08 -14.51
CA LEU A 131 30.82 -25.00 -14.30
C LEU A 131 30.34 -23.70 -14.96
N LEU A 132 29.80 -23.77 -16.17
CA LEU A 132 29.22 -22.61 -16.86
C LEU A 132 28.03 -22.00 -16.11
N VAL A 133 27.15 -22.81 -15.51
CA VAL A 133 26.07 -22.31 -14.62
C VAL A 133 26.64 -21.62 -13.39
N VAL A 134 27.64 -22.22 -12.73
CA VAL A 134 28.28 -21.64 -11.53
C VAL A 134 29.02 -20.34 -11.86
N VAL A 135 29.61 -20.21 -13.06
CA VAL A 135 30.18 -18.95 -13.54
C VAL A 135 29.13 -17.84 -13.54
N ASP A 136 27.88 -18.15 -13.93
CA ASP A 136 26.82 -17.17 -13.86
C ASP A 136 26.52 -16.77 -12.40
N GLU A 137 26.34 -17.76 -11.53
CA GLU A 137 26.03 -17.58 -10.10
C GLU A 137 27.15 -16.89 -9.29
N GLU A 138 28.41 -16.91 -9.70
CA GLU A 138 29.52 -16.35 -8.89
C GLU A 138 30.17 -15.12 -9.52
N ILE A 139 30.08 -14.99 -10.84
CA ILE A 139 30.76 -13.95 -11.63
C ILE A 139 29.76 -13.09 -12.36
N VAL A 140 28.74 -13.65 -13.03
CA VAL A 140 27.90 -12.88 -13.97
C VAL A 140 26.76 -12.14 -13.28
N SER A 141 26.04 -12.74 -12.33
CA SER A 141 24.87 -12.11 -11.72
C SER A 141 25.25 -10.89 -10.88
N ASP A 142 24.71 -9.71 -11.24
CA ASP A 142 25.05 -8.41 -10.64
C ASP A 142 24.47 -8.23 -9.22
N GLU A 143 23.47 -9.03 -8.83
CA GLU A 143 22.81 -8.96 -7.51
C GLU A 143 23.69 -9.48 -6.36
N LEU A 144 24.84 -10.09 -6.68
CA LEU A 144 25.69 -10.83 -5.73
C LEU A 144 26.93 -10.05 -5.26
N HIS A 145 27.11 -8.81 -5.70
CA HIS A 145 28.32 -8.00 -5.42
C HIS A 145 27.97 -6.72 -4.64
N PRO A 146 27.85 -6.78 -3.30
CA PRO A 146 27.49 -5.62 -2.48
C PRO A 146 28.54 -4.51 -2.54
N THR A 147 29.81 -4.86 -2.75
CA THR A 147 30.92 -3.89 -2.80
C THR A 147 31.22 -3.41 -4.22
N GLN A 148 31.78 -2.20 -4.34
CA GLN A 148 32.16 -1.62 -5.64
C GLN A 148 33.34 -2.35 -6.28
N GLU A 149 34.29 -2.83 -5.48
CA GLU A 149 35.48 -3.58 -5.93
C GLU A 149 35.10 -4.91 -6.58
N GLU A 150 34.13 -5.63 -5.99
CA GLU A 150 33.65 -6.90 -6.53
C GLU A 150 32.94 -6.73 -7.88
N ARG A 151 32.15 -5.67 -8.04
CA ARG A 151 31.50 -5.32 -9.31
C ARG A 151 32.52 -4.97 -10.40
N GLN A 152 33.59 -4.24 -10.05
CA GLN A 152 34.68 -3.95 -10.98
C GLN A 152 35.39 -5.22 -11.42
N ARG A 153 35.68 -6.15 -10.49
CA ARG A 153 36.33 -7.42 -10.82
C ARG A 153 35.46 -8.30 -11.72
N SER A 154 34.17 -8.43 -11.42
CA SER A 154 33.22 -9.13 -12.28
C SER A 154 33.17 -8.52 -13.69
N SER A 155 33.11 -7.19 -13.79
CA SER A 155 33.10 -6.48 -15.07
C SER A 155 34.36 -6.76 -15.91
N HIS A 156 35.52 -6.83 -15.25
CA HIS A 156 36.79 -7.17 -15.90
C HIS A 156 36.81 -8.60 -16.45
N VAL A 157 36.36 -9.58 -15.65
CA VAL A 157 36.25 -10.98 -16.10
C VAL A 157 35.27 -11.12 -17.26
N LYS A 158 34.08 -10.50 -17.17
CA LYS A 158 33.09 -10.48 -18.26
C LYS A 158 33.67 -9.91 -19.55
N ALA A 159 34.43 -8.81 -19.47
CA ALA A 159 35.05 -8.19 -20.63
C ALA A 159 36.08 -9.12 -21.31
N ALA A 160 36.91 -9.80 -20.53
CA ALA A 160 37.89 -10.75 -21.06
C ALA A 160 37.24 -11.99 -21.69
N MET A 161 36.18 -12.53 -21.07
CA MET A 161 35.43 -13.66 -21.62
C MET A 161 34.79 -13.31 -22.97
N ARG A 162 34.19 -12.11 -23.10
CA ARG A 162 33.61 -11.64 -24.37
C ARG A 162 34.64 -11.59 -25.49
N ALA A 163 35.83 -11.07 -25.19
CA ALA A 163 36.87 -10.89 -26.18
C ALA A 163 37.43 -12.23 -26.70
N ASN A 164 37.61 -13.21 -25.82
CA ASN A 164 38.44 -14.39 -26.13
C ASN A 164 37.69 -15.73 -26.14
N ASP A 165 36.62 -15.89 -25.35
CA ASP A 165 36.14 -17.21 -24.95
C ASP A 165 34.66 -17.50 -25.28
N ILE A 166 33.82 -16.47 -25.37
CA ILE A 166 32.38 -16.65 -25.62
C ILE A 166 32.08 -17.37 -26.94
N ALA A 167 32.82 -17.07 -28.01
CA ALA A 167 32.63 -17.76 -29.29
C ALA A 167 32.87 -19.28 -29.17
N LYS A 168 33.85 -19.68 -28.34
CA LYS A 168 34.17 -21.09 -28.07
C LYS A 168 33.06 -21.77 -27.27
N ILE A 169 32.56 -21.11 -26.22
CA ILE A 169 31.46 -21.63 -25.39
C ILE A 169 30.19 -21.82 -26.23
N VAL A 170 29.82 -20.82 -27.05
CA VAL A 170 28.64 -20.90 -27.92
C VAL A 170 28.78 -22.00 -28.97
N SER A 171 29.97 -22.13 -29.57
CA SER A 171 30.26 -23.22 -30.52
C SER A 171 30.14 -24.59 -29.87
N TRP A 172 30.67 -24.75 -28.65
CA TRP A 172 30.56 -25.99 -27.89
C TRP A 172 29.11 -26.36 -27.58
N CYS A 173 28.30 -25.41 -27.10
CA CYS A 173 26.86 -25.63 -26.89
C CYS A 173 26.14 -25.96 -28.19
N TYR A 174 26.46 -25.29 -29.30
CA TYR A 174 25.85 -25.54 -30.60
C TYR A 174 26.12 -26.97 -31.10
N GLU A 175 27.37 -27.44 -31.04
CA GLU A 175 27.72 -28.79 -31.49
C GLU A 175 27.08 -29.88 -30.62
N LEU A 176 26.92 -29.64 -29.31
CA LEU A 176 26.15 -30.53 -28.45
C LEU A 176 24.66 -30.55 -28.81
N LEU A 177 24.03 -29.36 -28.89
CA LEU A 177 22.59 -29.25 -29.16
C LEU A 177 22.20 -29.67 -30.58
N ARG A 178 23.16 -29.74 -31.52
CA ARG A 178 22.93 -30.25 -32.88
C ARG A 178 22.69 -31.77 -32.89
N GLN A 179 23.17 -32.49 -31.88
CA GLN A 179 22.95 -33.93 -31.76
C GLN A 179 21.46 -34.21 -31.48
N PRO A 180 20.88 -35.28 -32.04
CA PRO A 180 19.49 -35.63 -31.74
C PRO A 180 19.34 -35.92 -30.23
N PRO A 181 18.23 -35.49 -29.60
CA PRO A 181 17.99 -35.74 -28.20
C PRO A 181 17.90 -37.26 -28.00
N SER A 182 18.62 -37.74 -26.99
CA SER A 182 18.56 -39.13 -26.54
C SER A 182 18.49 -39.12 -25.02
N PRO A 183 17.87 -40.13 -24.37
CA PRO A 183 17.72 -40.16 -22.91
C PRO A 183 19.00 -39.86 -22.11
N PRO A 184 20.21 -40.36 -22.48
CA PRO A 184 21.43 -40.02 -21.74
C PRO A 184 21.92 -38.58 -21.97
N LEU A 185 21.60 -37.95 -23.12
CA LEU A 185 22.05 -36.60 -23.47
C LEU A 185 21.07 -35.49 -23.05
N ALA A 186 19.80 -35.81 -22.79
CA ALA A 186 18.76 -34.82 -22.50
C ALA A 186 19.08 -33.91 -21.28
N PRO A 187 19.57 -34.41 -20.12
CA PRO A 187 19.94 -33.54 -19.00
C PRO A 187 21.07 -32.55 -19.34
N LEU A 188 22.01 -32.98 -20.19
CA LEU A 188 23.10 -32.14 -20.68
C LEU A 188 22.59 -31.08 -21.65
N HIS A 189 21.69 -31.44 -22.57
CA HIS A 189 21.04 -30.49 -23.48
C HIS A 189 20.27 -29.41 -22.72
N LEU A 190 19.45 -29.80 -21.73
CA LEU A 190 18.74 -28.87 -20.85
C LEU A 190 19.70 -27.90 -20.16
N THR A 191 20.78 -28.42 -19.57
CA THR A 191 21.78 -27.58 -18.91
C THR A 191 22.47 -26.64 -19.90
N CYS A 192 22.74 -27.09 -21.13
CA CYS A 192 23.29 -26.23 -22.19
C CYS A 192 22.33 -25.11 -22.60
N LEU A 193 21.03 -25.41 -22.75
CA LEU A 193 20.00 -24.41 -23.06
C LEU A 193 19.87 -23.39 -21.92
N LYS A 194 19.90 -23.85 -20.67
CA LYS A 194 19.97 -22.98 -19.49
C LYS A 194 21.20 -22.07 -19.53
N VAL A 195 22.39 -22.62 -19.81
CA VAL A 195 23.63 -21.84 -19.95
C VAL A 195 23.50 -20.78 -21.04
N LEU A 196 22.98 -21.14 -22.22
CA LEU A 196 22.73 -20.16 -23.28
C LEU A 196 21.78 -19.06 -22.80
N GLY A 197 20.68 -19.41 -22.11
CA GLY A 197 19.75 -18.46 -21.52
C GLY A 197 20.40 -17.49 -20.52
N LEU A 198 21.33 -17.97 -19.69
CA LEU A 198 22.08 -17.16 -18.70
C LEU A 198 23.12 -16.25 -19.37
N TYR A 199 23.79 -16.71 -20.41
CA TYR A 199 24.92 -16.01 -21.03
C TYR A 199 24.49 -15.01 -22.09
N PHE A 200 23.40 -15.28 -22.79
CA PHE A 200 22.86 -14.36 -23.77
C PHE A 200 22.71 -12.93 -23.20
N PRO A 201 22.25 -12.73 -21.93
CA PRO A 201 22.92 -11.97 -20.87
C PRO A 201 23.74 -10.72 -21.19
N TRP A 202 24.82 -10.96 -21.89
CA TRP A 202 25.90 -10.01 -21.87
C TRP A 202 26.84 -10.25 -23.05
N ILE A 203 26.53 -11.20 -23.94
CA ILE A 203 27.32 -11.50 -25.13
C ILE A 203 26.84 -10.70 -26.37
N ASP A 204 27.72 -10.59 -27.36
CA ASP A 204 27.46 -9.87 -28.61
C ASP A 204 26.46 -10.61 -29.51
N LEU A 205 25.69 -9.84 -30.31
CA LEU A 205 24.61 -10.42 -31.11
C LEU A 205 25.16 -11.27 -32.26
N SER A 206 26.33 -10.89 -32.77
CA SER A 206 27.05 -11.64 -33.81
C SER A 206 27.45 -13.06 -33.38
N ALA A 207 27.60 -13.31 -32.08
CA ALA A 207 27.84 -14.66 -31.56
C ALA A 207 26.60 -15.55 -31.60
N ILE A 208 25.39 -14.96 -31.61
CA ILE A 208 24.11 -15.67 -31.59
C ILE A 208 23.53 -15.77 -33.01
N VAL A 209 23.56 -14.66 -33.76
CA VAL A 209 23.09 -14.56 -35.14
C VAL A 209 24.31 -14.73 -36.06
N ASN A 210 24.81 -15.97 -36.10
CA ASN A 210 25.95 -16.34 -36.93
C ASN A 210 25.46 -17.20 -38.12
N PRO A 211 25.63 -16.75 -39.38
CA PRO A 211 25.19 -17.53 -40.55
C PRO A 211 25.93 -18.86 -40.69
N SER A 212 27.14 -18.99 -40.15
CA SER A 212 27.91 -20.25 -40.14
C SER A 212 27.51 -21.23 -39.04
N MET A 213 26.84 -20.75 -37.98
CA MET A 213 26.31 -21.56 -36.89
C MET A 213 24.89 -21.06 -36.55
N PRO A 214 23.85 -21.56 -37.27
CA PRO A 214 22.49 -21.05 -37.16
C PRO A 214 21.81 -21.55 -35.87
N LEU A 215 22.34 -21.13 -34.71
CA LEU A 215 21.88 -21.51 -33.37
C LEU A 215 20.41 -21.16 -33.16
N LEU A 216 19.98 -19.98 -33.63
CA LEU A 216 18.58 -19.56 -33.48
C LEU A 216 17.61 -20.46 -34.26
N ALA A 217 17.98 -20.90 -35.48
CA ALA A 217 17.18 -21.84 -36.23
C ALA A 217 17.11 -23.21 -35.53
N LEU A 218 18.20 -23.66 -34.90
CA LEU A 218 18.23 -24.88 -34.11
C LEU A 218 17.30 -24.79 -32.89
N LEU A 219 17.33 -23.67 -32.14
CA LEU A 219 16.43 -23.44 -31.00
C LEU A 219 14.96 -23.45 -31.42
N LEU A 220 14.62 -22.78 -32.52
CA LEU A 220 13.26 -22.76 -33.07
C LEU A 220 12.83 -24.14 -33.60
N ALA A 221 13.77 -24.91 -34.16
CA ALA A 221 13.52 -26.29 -34.55
C ALA A 221 13.19 -27.18 -33.33
N ARG A 222 13.81 -26.96 -32.16
CA ARG A 222 13.46 -27.67 -30.91
C ARG A 222 12.05 -27.37 -30.44
N VAL A 223 11.66 -26.09 -30.46
CA VAL A 223 10.29 -25.66 -30.15
C VAL A 223 9.28 -26.31 -31.12
N ARG A 224 9.61 -26.31 -32.41
CA ARG A 224 8.79 -26.94 -33.44
C ARG A 224 8.68 -28.45 -33.26
N GLN A 225 9.79 -29.14 -33.02
CA GLN A 225 9.84 -30.59 -32.80
C GLN A 225 9.03 -31.01 -31.56
N SER A 226 9.12 -30.26 -30.45
CA SER A 226 8.30 -30.51 -29.25
C SER A 226 6.80 -30.35 -29.54
N ALA A 227 6.43 -29.34 -30.36
CA ALA A 227 5.07 -29.15 -30.81
C ALA A 227 4.60 -30.23 -31.82
N GLU A 228 5.48 -30.77 -32.65
CA GLU A 228 5.19 -31.81 -33.66
C GLU A 228 5.15 -33.22 -33.06
N GLY A 229 6.13 -33.61 -32.22
CA GLY A 229 6.28 -34.93 -31.60
C GLY A 229 5.17 -35.33 -30.61
N ALA A 230 4.25 -34.42 -30.29
CA ALA A 230 2.95 -34.76 -29.70
C ALA A 230 1.97 -35.40 -30.70
N GLY A 231 2.41 -35.74 -31.92
CA GLY A 231 1.59 -36.34 -32.95
C GLY A 231 2.28 -37.51 -33.63
N GLU A 232 2.03 -38.72 -33.15
CA GLU A 232 1.79 -39.87 -34.03
C GLU A 232 1.03 -40.96 -33.26
N LYS A 233 -0.25 -41.16 -33.64
CA LYS A 233 -1.00 -42.37 -33.29
C LYS A 233 -0.46 -43.50 -34.17
N GLY A 234 0.42 -44.33 -33.61
CA GLY A 234 0.83 -45.58 -34.22
C GLY A 234 1.37 -46.51 -33.14
N GLU A 235 0.79 -47.71 -33.02
CA GLU A 235 1.18 -48.78 -32.08
C GLU A 235 2.59 -49.38 -32.34
N SER A 236 3.53 -48.61 -32.88
CA SER A 236 4.93 -49.00 -32.96
C SER A 236 5.70 -48.38 -31.79
N GLN A 237 6.14 -49.25 -30.90
CA GLN A 237 7.06 -49.02 -29.78
C GLN A 237 8.00 -47.81 -29.95
N CYS A 238 7.96 -46.91 -28.97
CA CYS A 238 8.82 -45.73 -28.73
C CYS A 238 8.27 -44.39 -29.28
N GLY A 239 7.37 -43.78 -28.52
CA GLY A 239 6.88 -42.41 -28.75
C GLY A 239 6.16 -41.87 -27.52
N VAL A 240 6.80 -41.99 -26.36
CA VAL A 240 6.34 -41.32 -25.13
C VAL A 240 6.60 -39.82 -25.33
N TRP A 241 5.64 -38.97 -24.99
CA TRP A 241 5.89 -37.53 -24.90
C TRP A 241 6.81 -37.31 -23.69
N ASP A 242 8.11 -37.43 -23.91
CA ASP A 242 9.12 -37.34 -22.87
C ASP A 242 9.19 -35.88 -22.42
N GLY A 243 8.77 -35.62 -21.18
CA GLY A 243 8.70 -34.28 -20.58
C GLY A 243 10.01 -33.48 -20.63
N GLU A 244 11.12 -34.15 -20.92
CA GLU A 244 12.43 -33.58 -21.19
C GLU A 244 12.45 -32.72 -22.47
N THR A 245 11.76 -33.14 -23.54
CA THR A 245 11.70 -32.38 -24.80
C THR A 245 10.88 -31.09 -24.69
N ALA A 246 9.87 -31.07 -23.82
CA ALA A 246 9.09 -29.88 -23.51
C ALA A 246 9.90 -28.89 -22.67
N ALA A 247 10.68 -29.38 -21.69
CA ALA A 247 11.58 -28.54 -20.90
C ALA A 247 12.68 -27.92 -21.78
N GLU A 248 13.25 -28.68 -22.73
CA GLU A 248 14.22 -28.15 -23.70
C GLU A 248 13.61 -27.03 -24.55
N ALA A 249 12.37 -27.20 -24.99
CA ALA A 249 11.66 -26.16 -25.73
C ALA A 249 11.40 -24.90 -24.87
N CYS A 250 11.03 -25.04 -23.60
CA CYS A 250 10.83 -23.91 -22.68
C CYS A 250 12.12 -23.11 -22.42
N ASP A 251 13.25 -23.79 -22.23
CA ASP A 251 14.55 -23.13 -22.05
C ASP A 251 15.01 -22.45 -23.33
N ALA A 252 14.79 -23.09 -24.49
CA ALA A 252 15.05 -22.49 -25.81
C ALA A 252 14.22 -21.21 -26.00
N ILE A 253 12.92 -21.24 -25.68
CA ILE A 253 12.03 -20.08 -25.72
C ILE A 253 12.56 -18.97 -24.80
N SER A 254 12.92 -19.30 -23.56
CA SER A 254 13.45 -18.33 -22.59
C SER A 254 14.73 -17.66 -23.09
N ALA A 255 15.64 -18.42 -23.69
CA ALA A 255 16.87 -17.90 -24.29
C ALA A 255 16.58 -16.95 -25.46
N VAL A 256 15.70 -17.33 -26.40
CA VAL A 256 15.30 -16.48 -27.54
C VAL A 256 14.61 -15.20 -27.06
N ARG A 257 13.65 -15.31 -26.14
CA ARG A 257 12.91 -14.20 -25.53
C ARG A 257 13.85 -13.19 -24.90
N GLY A 258 14.74 -13.64 -24.01
CA GLY A 258 15.57 -12.73 -23.21
C GLY A 258 16.51 -11.86 -24.05
N ARG A 259 16.94 -12.32 -25.24
CA ARG A 259 18.14 -11.76 -25.89
C ARG A 259 18.22 -11.69 -27.39
N VAL A 260 17.37 -12.41 -28.10
CA VAL A 260 17.08 -12.05 -29.49
C VAL A 260 16.05 -10.94 -29.46
N VAL A 261 14.97 -11.17 -28.71
CA VAL A 261 13.82 -10.27 -28.66
C VAL A 261 14.03 -9.09 -27.71
N LYS A 262 14.57 -9.22 -26.50
CA LYS A 262 14.77 -8.04 -25.59
C LYS A 262 16.09 -7.29 -25.72
N LYS A 263 16.94 -7.61 -26.71
CA LYS A 263 18.23 -6.93 -26.90
C LYS A 263 18.06 -5.55 -27.52
N LYS A 264 18.60 -4.53 -26.84
CA LYS A 264 18.60 -3.14 -27.31
C LYS A 264 19.35 -3.01 -28.63
N MET A 265 18.67 -2.52 -29.66
CA MET A 265 19.23 -2.19 -30.97
C MET A 265 18.33 -1.12 -31.65
N PRO A 266 18.80 -0.45 -32.71
CA PRO A 266 18.00 0.51 -33.45
C PRO A 266 16.71 -0.11 -34.00
N ALA A 267 15.62 0.66 -34.06
CA ALA A 267 14.28 0.15 -34.41
C ALA A 267 14.23 -0.52 -35.79
N ALA A 268 14.89 0.04 -36.81
CA ALA A 268 14.94 -0.55 -38.15
C ALA A 268 15.66 -1.90 -38.17
N SER A 269 16.80 -2.02 -37.47
CA SER A 269 17.53 -3.28 -37.34
C SER A 269 16.72 -4.32 -36.57
N LYS A 270 16.02 -3.89 -35.53
CA LYS A 270 15.13 -4.75 -34.74
C LYS A 270 13.99 -5.31 -35.58
N LEU A 271 13.32 -4.44 -36.34
CA LEU A 271 12.25 -4.85 -37.24
C LEU A 271 12.76 -5.86 -38.25
N SER A 272 13.89 -5.57 -38.91
CA SER A 272 14.48 -6.50 -39.89
C SER A 272 14.81 -7.87 -39.31
N LEU A 273 15.26 -7.94 -38.05
CA LEU A 273 15.53 -9.21 -37.35
C LEU A 273 14.25 -9.99 -37.07
N LEU A 274 13.16 -9.30 -36.70
CA LEU A 274 11.87 -9.92 -36.38
C LEU A 274 11.09 -10.35 -37.62
N THR A 275 11.31 -9.66 -38.75
CA THR A 275 10.67 -9.96 -40.05
C THR A 275 11.55 -10.82 -40.97
N ASP A 276 12.79 -11.12 -40.58
CA ASP A 276 13.72 -11.93 -41.38
C ASP A 276 13.11 -13.31 -41.70
N GLY A 277 12.85 -13.54 -42.99
CA GLY A 277 12.29 -14.80 -43.48
C GLY A 277 13.19 -16.02 -43.26
N SER A 278 14.49 -15.82 -43.02
CA SER A 278 15.43 -16.90 -42.68
C SER A 278 15.26 -17.40 -41.24
N LEU A 279 14.81 -16.53 -40.34
CA LEU A 279 14.64 -16.84 -38.92
C LEU A 279 13.31 -17.52 -38.62
N GLN A 280 12.25 -17.23 -39.39
CA GLN A 280 10.90 -17.80 -39.23
C GLN A 280 10.38 -17.81 -37.78
N LEU A 281 10.80 -16.84 -36.95
CA LEU A 281 10.44 -16.76 -35.53
C LEU A 281 8.92 -16.70 -35.34
N THR A 282 8.30 -15.70 -35.96
CA THR A 282 6.87 -15.42 -35.84
C THR A 282 5.98 -16.55 -36.38
N PRO A 283 6.21 -17.07 -37.61
CA PRO A 283 5.44 -18.21 -38.12
C PRO A 283 5.63 -19.49 -37.30
N THR A 284 6.84 -19.76 -36.80
CA THR A 284 7.11 -20.96 -35.98
C THR A 284 6.37 -20.89 -34.66
N MET A 285 6.41 -19.73 -33.99
CA MET A 285 5.70 -19.48 -32.74
C MET A 285 4.19 -19.64 -32.91
N GLU A 286 3.58 -18.99 -33.89
CA GLU A 286 2.14 -19.11 -34.15
C GLU A 286 1.72 -20.52 -34.53
N GLY A 287 2.48 -21.18 -35.40
CA GLY A 287 2.20 -22.56 -35.80
C GLY A 287 2.31 -23.52 -34.61
N ALA A 288 3.26 -23.30 -33.69
CA ALA A 288 3.36 -24.05 -32.44
C ALA A 288 2.15 -23.78 -31.54
N ILE A 289 1.79 -22.51 -31.29
CA ILE A 289 0.62 -22.12 -30.49
C ILE A 289 -0.65 -22.78 -31.03
N HIS A 290 -0.95 -22.68 -32.33
CA HIS A 290 -2.16 -23.26 -32.91
C HIS A 290 -2.22 -24.79 -32.80
N ARG A 291 -1.08 -25.49 -33.00
CA ARG A 291 -1.01 -26.95 -32.88
C ARG A 291 -1.21 -27.43 -31.46
N LEU A 292 -0.59 -26.76 -30.50
CA LEU A 292 -0.76 -27.06 -29.06
C LEU A 292 -2.19 -26.72 -28.62
N TRP A 293 -2.74 -25.61 -29.10
CA TRP A 293 -4.11 -25.20 -28.81
C TRP A 293 -5.15 -26.20 -29.28
N GLN A 294 -5.05 -26.78 -30.48
CA GLN A 294 -6.07 -27.73 -30.96
C GLN A 294 -6.19 -29.03 -30.14
N ARG A 295 -5.29 -29.25 -29.16
CA ARG A 295 -5.17 -30.51 -28.40
C ARG A 295 -5.81 -30.47 -27.01
N GLN A 296 -6.76 -29.56 -26.72
CA GLN A 296 -7.32 -29.22 -25.38
C GLN A 296 -7.97 -30.33 -24.54
N GLY A 297 -7.87 -31.59 -24.95
CA GLY A 297 -8.54 -32.71 -24.29
C GLY A 297 -7.92 -33.13 -22.96
N HIS A 298 -6.60 -33.32 -22.87
CA HIS A 298 -5.92 -33.96 -21.72
C HIS A 298 -4.49 -33.39 -21.59
N HIS A 299 -4.27 -32.31 -20.84
CA HIS A 299 -2.97 -31.62 -20.82
C HIS A 299 -2.11 -31.97 -19.60
N PRO A 300 -0.91 -32.58 -19.80
CA PRO A 300 0.11 -32.62 -18.75
C PRO A 300 0.61 -31.21 -18.44
N GLN A 301 1.04 -30.95 -17.20
CA GLN A 301 1.50 -29.63 -16.73
C GLN A 301 2.54 -28.98 -17.67
N GLN A 302 3.44 -29.79 -18.22
CA GLN A 302 4.48 -29.37 -19.18
C GLN A 302 3.92 -28.78 -20.48
N HIS A 303 2.73 -29.21 -20.93
CA HIS A 303 2.07 -28.65 -22.10
C HIS A 303 1.60 -27.20 -21.85
N LEU A 304 1.09 -26.94 -20.64
CA LEU A 304 0.69 -25.59 -20.23
C LEU A 304 1.91 -24.68 -20.03
N GLU A 305 3.01 -25.22 -19.51
CA GLU A 305 4.28 -24.50 -19.38
C GLU A 305 4.84 -24.09 -20.75
N LEU A 306 4.83 -25.01 -21.72
CA LEU A 306 5.26 -24.71 -23.09
C LEU A 306 4.38 -23.66 -23.77
N LEU A 307 3.06 -23.77 -23.64
CA LEU A 307 2.11 -22.81 -24.19
C LEU A 307 2.26 -21.43 -23.51
N GLY A 308 2.46 -21.42 -22.19
CA GLY A 308 2.77 -20.21 -21.42
C GLY A 308 4.07 -19.55 -21.89
N GLY A 309 5.15 -20.31 -22.06
CA GLY A 309 6.42 -19.81 -22.60
C GLY A 309 6.28 -19.21 -24.00
N LEU A 310 5.52 -19.87 -24.90
CA LEU A 310 5.22 -19.32 -26.23
C LEU A 310 4.41 -18.02 -26.15
N GLY A 311 3.49 -17.93 -25.19
CA GLY A 311 2.78 -16.69 -24.87
C GLY A 311 3.72 -15.58 -24.39
N GLU A 312 4.67 -15.89 -23.49
CA GLU A 312 5.69 -14.94 -23.03
C GLU A 312 6.62 -14.46 -24.15
N LEU A 313 6.91 -15.32 -25.12
CA LEU A 313 7.64 -14.96 -26.33
C LEU A 313 6.81 -14.04 -27.23
N CYS A 314 5.53 -14.36 -27.43
CA CYS A 314 4.59 -13.50 -28.17
C CYS A 314 4.48 -12.11 -27.53
N ASN A 315 4.37 -12.07 -26.20
CA ASN A 315 4.36 -10.85 -25.41
C ASN A 315 5.62 -10.02 -25.64
N ALA A 316 6.81 -10.63 -25.53
CA ALA A 316 8.07 -9.93 -25.74
C ALA A 316 8.23 -9.42 -27.18
N VAL A 317 7.83 -10.20 -28.18
CA VAL A 317 7.86 -9.75 -29.59
C VAL A 317 6.92 -8.58 -29.78
N GLY A 318 5.70 -8.65 -29.25
CA GLY A 318 4.72 -7.58 -29.29
C GLY A 318 5.20 -6.29 -28.64
N GLU A 319 5.76 -6.35 -27.42
CA GLU A 319 6.33 -5.20 -26.70
C GLU A 319 7.39 -4.48 -27.55
N GLU A 320 8.33 -5.25 -28.12
CA GLU A 320 9.44 -4.69 -28.89
C GLU A 320 8.98 -4.12 -30.23
N VAL A 321 8.01 -4.75 -30.91
CA VAL A 321 7.40 -4.21 -32.14
C VAL A 321 6.68 -2.90 -31.83
N LEU A 322 5.96 -2.83 -30.70
CA LEU A 322 5.26 -1.62 -30.25
C LEU A 322 6.25 -0.47 -29.96
N ASP A 323 7.38 -0.76 -29.32
CA ASP A 323 8.43 0.22 -29.05
C ASP A 323 9.18 0.63 -30.33
N CYS A 324 9.41 -0.29 -31.27
CA CYS A 324 9.96 0.01 -32.59
C CYS A 324 9.07 0.99 -33.35
N LEU A 325 7.76 0.74 -33.37
CA LEU A 325 6.78 1.63 -34.00
C LEU A 325 6.82 3.03 -33.37
N ALA A 326 6.84 3.12 -32.04
CA ALA A 326 6.92 4.39 -31.32
C ALA A 326 8.24 5.15 -31.58
N ALA A 327 9.37 4.44 -31.73
CA ALA A 327 10.65 5.04 -32.07
C ALA A 327 10.70 5.54 -33.51
N MET A 328 10.22 4.75 -34.48
CA MET A 328 10.20 5.12 -35.90
C MET A 328 9.32 6.35 -36.17
N HIS A 329 8.22 6.53 -35.44
CA HIS A 329 7.42 7.75 -35.53
C HIS A 329 8.14 9.01 -35.02
N LYS A 330 9.12 8.88 -34.10
CA LYS A 330 9.87 10.03 -33.56
C LYS A 330 11.03 10.47 -34.45
N ASP A 331 11.64 9.56 -35.21
CA ASP A 331 12.91 9.80 -35.93
C ASP A 331 12.76 10.59 -37.26
N ASN A 332 11.55 11.01 -37.64
CA ASN A 332 11.23 12.04 -38.65
C ASN A 332 11.93 11.96 -40.03
N ASN A 333 12.51 10.81 -40.42
CA ASN A 333 13.28 10.68 -41.66
C ASN A 333 12.37 10.24 -42.83
N ILE A 334 12.05 11.19 -43.71
CA ILE A 334 10.85 11.22 -44.56
C ILE A 334 10.84 10.16 -45.68
N ASN A 335 11.96 9.52 -46.06
CA ASN A 335 11.96 8.60 -47.22
C ASN A 335 12.33 7.13 -46.93
N ALA A 336 12.90 6.82 -45.75
CA ALA A 336 13.18 5.42 -45.34
C ALA A 336 12.14 4.87 -44.34
N GLY A 337 11.27 5.73 -43.79
CA GLY A 337 10.37 5.39 -42.70
C GLY A 337 9.02 4.79 -43.08
N PHE A 338 8.47 5.07 -44.27
CA PHE A 338 7.09 4.69 -44.60
C PHE A 338 6.87 3.17 -44.78
N GLN A 339 7.77 2.48 -45.47
CA GLN A 339 7.70 1.02 -45.64
C GLN A 339 7.93 0.31 -44.30
N GLY A 340 8.94 0.74 -43.52
CA GLY A 340 9.23 0.17 -42.20
C GLY A 340 8.11 0.35 -41.18
N VAL A 341 7.43 1.51 -41.15
CA VAL A 341 6.25 1.73 -40.28
C VAL A 341 5.09 0.83 -40.69
N THR A 342 4.85 0.67 -41.98
CA THR A 342 3.77 -0.20 -42.51
C THR A 342 4.04 -1.68 -42.16
N GLU A 343 5.26 -2.16 -42.40
CA GLU A 343 5.67 -3.53 -42.05
C GLU A 343 5.58 -3.77 -40.54
N CYS A 344 5.98 -2.80 -39.72
CA CYS A 344 5.89 -2.87 -38.27
C CYS A 344 4.45 -2.90 -37.77
N TRP A 345 3.55 -2.14 -38.40
CA TRP A 345 2.13 -2.17 -38.08
C TRP A 345 1.48 -3.52 -38.42
N GLN A 346 1.78 -4.08 -39.60
CA GLN A 346 1.29 -5.40 -39.99
C GLN A 346 1.75 -6.50 -39.03
N LEU A 347 3.02 -6.44 -38.61
CA LEU A 347 3.55 -7.36 -37.61
C LEU A 347 2.87 -7.15 -36.24
N LEU A 348 2.62 -5.91 -35.83
CA LEU A 348 1.92 -5.58 -34.60
C LEU A 348 0.49 -6.15 -34.60
N GLU A 349 -0.27 -5.95 -35.67
CA GLU A 349 -1.63 -6.47 -35.82
C GLU A 349 -1.66 -8.00 -35.71
N ARG A 350 -0.70 -8.67 -36.37
CA ARG A 350 -0.53 -10.11 -36.27
C ARG A 350 -0.26 -10.56 -34.84
N MET A 351 0.66 -9.90 -34.13
CA MET A 351 0.96 -10.21 -32.71
C MET A 351 -0.19 -9.94 -31.77
N VAL A 352 -0.94 -8.86 -31.96
CA VAL A 352 -2.13 -8.56 -31.16
C VAL A 352 -3.21 -9.62 -31.35
N ASN A 353 -3.40 -10.12 -32.58
CA ASN A 353 -4.34 -11.22 -32.85
C ASN A 353 -3.89 -12.54 -32.20
N THR A 354 -2.61 -12.89 -32.32
CA THR A 354 -2.05 -14.08 -31.66
C THR A 354 -2.14 -13.98 -30.14
N ALA A 355 -1.79 -12.83 -29.56
CA ALA A 355 -1.89 -12.57 -28.13
C ALA A 355 -3.36 -12.64 -27.66
N SER A 356 -4.30 -12.10 -28.41
CA SER A 356 -5.73 -12.18 -28.09
C SER A 356 -6.26 -13.61 -28.13
N PHE A 357 -5.77 -14.42 -29.07
CA PHE A 357 -6.06 -15.86 -29.12
C PHE A 357 -5.51 -16.58 -27.87
N VAL A 358 -4.24 -16.37 -27.52
CA VAL A 358 -3.60 -16.95 -26.32
C VAL A 358 -4.31 -16.50 -25.04
N PHE A 359 -4.71 -15.23 -24.95
CA PHE A 359 -5.43 -14.68 -23.81
C PHE A 359 -6.75 -15.41 -23.53
N GLY A 360 -7.41 -15.93 -24.57
CA GLY A 360 -8.64 -16.72 -24.46
C GLY A 360 -8.48 -18.11 -23.81
N HIS A 361 -7.25 -18.57 -23.52
CA HIS A 361 -6.98 -19.94 -23.07
C HIS A 361 -7.57 -20.21 -21.69
N GLU A 362 -8.14 -21.39 -21.40
CA GLU A 362 -8.78 -21.66 -20.09
C GLU A 362 -7.86 -21.43 -18.88
N SER A 363 -6.60 -21.87 -18.95
CA SER A 363 -5.60 -21.66 -17.90
C SER A 363 -5.23 -20.19 -17.73
N SER A 364 -5.36 -19.67 -16.50
CA SER A 364 -4.96 -18.30 -16.13
C SER A 364 -3.48 -18.02 -16.39
N ARG A 365 -2.59 -18.99 -16.12
CA ARG A 365 -1.14 -18.84 -16.35
C ARG A 365 -0.80 -18.57 -17.81
N VAL A 366 -1.49 -19.25 -18.73
CA VAL A 366 -1.31 -19.04 -20.17
C VAL A 366 -1.87 -17.68 -20.57
N SER A 367 -3.05 -17.29 -20.08
CA SER A 367 -3.61 -15.96 -20.35
C SER A 367 -2.74 -14.82 -19.82
N GLU A 368 -2.14 -14.99 -18.64
CA GLU A 368 -1.28 -13.99 -17.99
C GLU A 368 0.00 -13.72 -18.77
N SER A 369 0.53 -14.74 -19.46
CA SER A 369 1.77 -14.63 -20.24
C SER A 369 1.75 -13.55 -21.34
N VAL A 370 0.56 -13.15 -21.80
CA VAL A 370 0.34 -12.15 -22.87
C VAL A 370 -0.36 -10.87 -22.38
N GLU A 371 -0.71 -10.78 -21.10
CA GLU A 371 -1.49 -9.65 -20.57
C GLU A 371 -0.71 -8.34 -20.71
N ALA A 372 0.58 -8.32 -20.34
CA ALA A 372 1.40 -7.11 -20.30
C ALA A 372 1.45 -6.39 -21.66
N PHE A 373 1.69 -7.15 -22.74
CA PHE A 373 1.70 -6.64 -24.11
C PHE A 373 0.33 -6.10 -24.54
N LEU A 374 -0.76 -6.83 -24.28
CA LEU A 374 -2.12 -6.35 -24.60
C LEU A 374 -2.44 -5.06 -23.83
N SER A 375 -2.05 -5.00 -22.56
CA SER A 375 -2.17 -3.83 -21.69
C SER A 375 -1.43 -2.62 -22.26
N ASP A 376 -0.19 -2.82 -22.72
CA ASP A 376 0.66 -1.77 -23.25
C ASP A 376 0.22 -1.32 -24.64
N PHE A 377 -0.24 -2.25 -25.48
CA PHE A 377 -0.86 -1.95 -26.76
C PHE A 377 -2.07 -1.02 -26.57
N VAL A 378 -3.04 -1.41 -25.72
CA VAL A 378 -4.23 -0.58 -25.43
C VAL A 378 -3.84 0.78 -24.87
N GLY A 379 -2.83 0.84 -24.00
CA GLY A 379 -2.33 2.09 -23.42
C GLY A 379 -1.67 3.04 -24.42
N LYS A 380 -0.95 2.51 -25.41
CA LYS A 380 -0.17 3.32 -26.38
C LYS A 380 -0.92 3.59 -27.69
N VAL A 381 -1.95 2.81 -28.04
CA VAL A 381 -2.60 2.87 -29.37
C VAL A 381 -3.13 4.26 -29.73
N LYS A 382 -3.73 4.99 -28.77
CA LYS A 382 -4.25 6.35 -29.03
C LYS A 382 -3.15 7.35 -29.38
N ALA A 383 -2.01 7.28 -28.69
CA ALA A 383 -0.86 8.14 -28.97
C ALA A 383 -0.26 7.82 -30.34
N LEU A 384 -0.14 6.53 -30.67
CA LEU A 384 0.34 6.07 -31.98
C LEU A 384 -0.56 6.56 -33.12
N MET A 385 -1.88 6.45 -32.96
CA MET A 385 -2.86 6.95 -33.94
C MET A 385 -2.81 8.47 -34.11
N ALA A 386 -2.65 9.24 -33.02
CA ALA A 386 -2.54 10.70 -33.08
C ALA A 386 -1.25 11.17 -33.77
N MET A 387 -0.13 10.47 -33.56
CA MET A 387 1.15 10.74 -34.22
C MET A 387 1.05 10.50 -35.73
N ALA A 388 0.35 9.45 -36.17
CA ALA A 388 0.11 9.17 -37.59
C ALA A 388 -0.74 10.24 -38.29
N GLN A 389 -1.69 10.87 -37.58
CA GLN A 389 -2.55 11.92 -38.14
C GLN A 389 -1.83 13.28 -38.29
N GLN A 390 -0.91 13.64 -37.38
CA GLN A 390 -0.16 14.90 -37.46
C GLN A 390 0.81 14.97 -38.64
N GLN A 391 1.39 13.84 -39.07
CA GLN A 391 2.29 13.78 -40.23
C GLN A 391 1.58 14.02 -41.58
N GLN A 392 0.24 13.90 -41.65
CA GLN A 392 -0.51 14.11 -42.90
C GLN A 392 -0.71 15.59 -43.27
N GLN A 393 -0.52 16.53 -42.34
CA GLN A 393 -0.79 17.96 -42.59
C GLN A 393 0.40 18.72 -43.22
N GLY A 394 1.53 18.05 -43.49
CA GLY A 394 2.79 18.69 -43.89
C GLY A 394 3.19 18.70 -45.38
N ALA A 395 2.51 17.98 -46.28
CA ALA A 395 2.86 18.00 -47.72
C ALA A 395 1.67 17.66 -48.64
N PRO A 396 1.23 18.57 -49.53
CA PRO A 396 0.24 18.28 -50.55
C PRO A 396 0.94 18.09 -51.90
N THR A 397 1.32 16.86 -52.28
CA THR A 397 1.30 16.37 -53.68
C THR A 397 1.93 14.98 -53.82
N LEU A 398 1.18 14.08 -54.46
CA LEU A 398 1.62 12.85 -55.13
C LEU A 398 2.37 11.78 -54.29
N GLN A 399 1.66 11.13 -53.37
CA GLN A 399 1.75 9.68 -53.07
C GLN A 399 0.68 9.31 -52.03
N GLN A 400 -0.51 8.97 -52.52
CA GLN A 400 -1.73 8.80 -51.72
C GLN A 400 -2.08 7.33 -51.43
N GLN A 401 -1.12 6.39 -51.43
CA GLN A 401 -1.45 4.96 -51.42
C GLN A 401 -1.00 4.08 -50.25
N THR A 402 -0.22 4.50 -49.25
CA THR A 402 0.11 3.58 -48.13
C THR A 402 0.30 4.24 -46.76
N ASN A 403 -0.51 5.24 -46.40
CA ASN A 403 -0.61 5.69 -45.00
C ASN A 403 -1.84 5.05 -44.36
N HIS A 404 -1.69 3.87 -43.75
CA HIS A 404 -2.76 3.27 -42.95
C HIS A 404 -2.94 4.06 -41.64
N ALA A 405 -3.70 5.15 -41.70
CA ALA A 405 -4.29 5.74 -40.50
C ALA A 405 -5.43 4.82 -40.03
N VAL A 406 -5.11 3.83 -39.17
CA VAL A 406 -6.12 2.98 -38.56
C VAL A 406 -6.93 3.82 -37.57
N SER A 407 -8.26 3.84 -37.71
CA SER A 407 -9.13 4.51 -36.74
C SER A 407 -9.38 3.61 -35.53
N VAL A 408 -9.69 4.20 -34.37
CA VAL A 408 -10.11 3.44 -33.17
C VAL A 408 -11.25 2.49 -33.50
N GLU A 409 -12.17 2.93 -34.37
CA GLU A 409 -13.34 2.16 -34.81
C GLU A 409 -12.98 0.85 -35.53
N GLN A 410 -11.89 0.82 -36.29
CA GLN A 410 -11.41 -0.41 -36.94
C GLN A 410 -10.88 -1.43 -35.94
N LEU A 411 -10.48 -1.00 -34.74
CA LEU A 411 -10.02 -1.86 -33.65
C LEU A 411 -11.17 -2.30 -32.72
N HIS A 412 -12.40 -1.81 -32.91
CA HIS A 412 -13.55 -2.21 -32.09
C HIS A 412 -13.79 -3.73 -32.04
N PRO A 413 -13.70 -4.50 -33.15
CA PRO A 413 -13.88 -5.95 -33.10
C PRO A 413 -12.88 -6.64 -32.16
N LEU A 414 -11.62 -6.20 -32.19
CA LEU A 414 -10.57 -6.69 -31.31
C LEU A 414 -10.89 -6.36 -29.85
N PHE A 415 -11.22 -5.09 -29.55
CA PHE A 415 -11.56 -4.68 -28.19
C PHE A 415 -12.80 -5.40 -27.65
N LEU A 416 -13.82 -5.64 -28.49
CA LEU A 416 -14.97 -6.46 -28.13
C LEU A 416 -14.60 -7.91 -27.84
N GLY A 417 -13.68 -8.49 -28.63
CA GLY A 417 -13.11 -9.81 -28.37
C GLY A 417 -12.38 -9.88 -27.02
N LEU A 418 -11.54 -8.89 -26.73
CA LEU A 418 -10.86 -8.76 -25.45
C LEU A 418 -11.84 -8.57 -24.29
N LEU A 419 -12.86 -7.71 -24.42
CA LEU A 419 -13.88 -7.49 -23.39
C LEU A 419 -14.65 -8.77 -23.07
N ARG A 420 -14.99 -9.60 -24.07
CA ARG A 420 -15.59 -10.92 -23.87
C ARG A 420 -14.64 -11.88 -23.14
N GLY A 421 -13.37 -11.89 -23.54
CA GLY A 421 -12.33 -12.68 -22.86
C GLY A 421 -12.16 -12.26 -21.40
N ILE A 422 -12.07 -10.96 -21.13
CA ILE A 422 -12.01 -10.37 -19.79
C ILE A 422 -13.22 -10.80 -18.96
N ALA A 423 -14.44 -10.65 -19.48
CA ALA A 423 -15.66 -11.04 -18.76
C ALA A 423 -15.67 -12.53 -18.37
N HIS A 424 -15.12 -13.40 -19.22
CA HIS A 424 -14.93 -14.81 -18.87
C HIS A 424 -13.82 -15.01 -17.82
N LYS A 425 -12.71 -14.26 -17.92
CA LYS A 425 -11.52 -14.41 -17.07
C LYS A 425 -11.65 -13.84 -15.66
N VAL A 426 -12.51 -12.84 -15.46
CA VAL A 426 -12.80 -12.31 -14.12
C VAL A 426 -13.81 -13.15 -13.34
N SER A 427 -14.50 -14.08 -14.02
CA SER A 427 -15.43 -15.01 -13.38
C SER A 427 -14.69 -15.94 -12.43
N TYR A 428 -15.24 -16.15 -11.25
CA TYR A 428 -14.71 -17.17 -10.32
C TYR A 428 -14.66 -18.55 -10.99
N PRO A 429 -13.56 -19.30 -10.79
CA PRO A 429 -13.41 -20.61 -11.40
C PRO A 429 -14.36 -21.64 -10.74
N PRO A 430 -14.72 -22.72 -11.45
CA PRO A 430 -15.71 -23.70 -10.95
C PRO A 430 -15.32 -24.42 -9.67
N TRP A 431 -14.03 -24.49 -9.35
CA TRP A 431 -13.52 -25.14 -8.15
C TRP A 431 -13.64 -24.29 -6.89
N TYR A 432 -13.87 -22.98 -7.02
CA TYR A 432 -13.94 -22.08 -5.87
C TYR A 432 -15.35 -22.05 -5.28
N ASP A 433 -15.44 -22.36 -3.98
CA ASP A 433 -16.67 -22.28 -3.21
C ASP A 433 -16.45 -21.43 -1.96
N PHE A 434 -17.20 -20.33 -1.87
CA PHE A 434 -17.18 -19.40 -0.74
C PHE A 434 -17.64 -20.00 0.60
N CYS A 435 -18.20 -21.21 0.61
CA CYS A 435 -18.61 -21.90 1.83
C CYS A 435 -17.50 -22.81 2.39
N ILE A 436 -16.49 -23.15 1.59
CA ILE A 436 -15.48 -24.17 1.92
C ILE A 436 -14.06 -23.59 1.84
N ALA A 437 -13.81 -22.67 0.91
CA ALA A 437 -12.49 -22.12 0.69
C ALA A 437 -12.06 -21.24 1.88
N ALA A 438 -10.86 -21.50 2.41
CA ALA A 438 -10.21 -20.60 3.34
C ALA A 438 -9.70 -19.35 2.60
N ASP A 439 -9.77 -18.19 3.24
CA ASP A 439 -9.30 -16.92 2.65
C ASP A 439 -7.81 -16.96 2.25
N ASP A 440 -7.02 -17.88 2.83
CA ASP A 440 -5.59 -18.08 2.59
C ASP A 440 -5.24 -19.22 1.60
N ASP A 441 -6.19 -19.77 0.80
CA ASP A 441 -5.84 -20.74 -0.25
C ASP A 441 -4.95 -20.08 -1.33
N ASP A 442 -3.72 -20.56 -1.51
CA ASP A 442 -2.76 -20.08 -2.51
C ASP A 442 -3.37 -19.98 -3.92
N ARG A 443 -4.24 -20.92 -4.30
CA ARG A 443 -4.91 -20.92 -5.62
C ARG A 443 -5.93 -19.79 -5.73
N HIS A 444 -6.60 -19.44 -4.63
CA HIS A 444 -7.51 -18.30 -4.58
C HIS A 444 -6.73 -16.99 -4.67
N LEU A 445 -5.62 -16.87 -3.95
CA LEU A 445 -4.73 -15.71 -4.02
C LEU A 445 -4.14 -15.52 -5.43
N GLU A 446 -3.72 -16.60 -6.10
CA GLU A 446 -3.26 -16.59 -7.50
C GLU A 446 -4.38 -16.08 -8.43
N PHE A 447 -5.61 -16.58 -8.26
CA PHE A 447 -6.76 -16.08 -9.02
C PHE A 447 -7.05 -14.60 -8.75
N LEU A 448 -7.04 -14.13 -7.50
CA LEU A 448 -7.32 -12.71 -7.19
C LEU A 448 -6.25 -11.77 -7.76
N ARG A 449 -4.98 -12.19 -7.76
CA ARG A 449 -3.90 -11.46 -8.45
C ARG A 449 -4.16 -11.38 -9.95
N PHE A 450 -4.45 -12.50 -10.59
CA PHE A 450 -4.77 -12.54 -12.02
C PHE A 450 -6.01 -11.70 -12.36
N ARG A 451 -7.10 -11.83 -11.58
CA ARG A 451 -8.34 -11.05 -11.74
C ARG A 451 -8.06 -9.56 -11.66
N LYS A 452 -7.15 -9.13 -10.77
CA LYS A 452 -6.73 -7.73 -10.65
C LYS A 452 -6.02 -7.24 -11.91
N GLU A 453 -5.10 -8.01 -12.49
CA GLU A 453 -4.40 -7.64 -13.73
C GLU A 453 -5.36 -7.55 -14.92
N VAL A 454 -6.21 -8.55 -15.11
CA VAL A 454 -7.27 -8.53 -16.15
C VAL A 454 -8.23 -7.34 -15.99
N THR A 455 -8.53 -6.97 -14.74
CA THR A 455 -9.34 -5.78 -14.43
C THR A 455 -8.63 -4.48 -14.83
N LYS A 456 -7.30 -4.40 -14.72
CA LYS A 456 -6.54 -3.23 -15.21
C LYS A 456 -6.65 -3.12 -16.72
N LEU A 457 -6.55 -4.23 -17.46
CA LEU A 457 -6.74 -4.24 -18.91
C LEU A 457 -8.14 -3.71 -19.29
N PHE A 458 -9.19 -4.18 -18.61
CA PHE A 458 -10.55 -3.64 -18.77
C PHE A 458 -10.62 -2.13 -18.56
N GLN A 459 -10.02 -1.62 -17.48
CA GLN A 459 -9.99 -0.19 -17.19
C GLN A 459 -9.20 0.60 -18.25
N ARG A 460 -8.11 0.04 -18.80
CA ARG A 460 -7.36 0.67 -19.91
C ARG A 460 -8.23 0.78 -21.16
N ILE A 461 -9.00 -0.25 -21.52
CA ILE A 461 -9.95 -0.19 -22.63
C ILE A 461 -11.01 0.89 -22.36
N ALA A 462 -11.54 0.98 -21.14
CA ALA A 462 -12.51 2.02 -20.76
C ALA A 462 -11.93 3.44 -20.84
N THR A 463 -10.64 3.64 -20.57
CA THR A 463 -9.98 4.94 -20.77
C THR A 463 -9.75 5.29 -22.24
N LEU A 464 -9.68 4.29 -23.11
CA LEU A 464 -9.50 4.46 -24.55
C LEU A 464 -10.83 4.83 -25.22
N ASP A 465 -11.85 4.01 -25.02
CA ASP A 465 -13.23 4.21 -25.49
C ASP A 465 -14.22 3.82 -24.39
N GLU A 466 -14.76 4.84 -23.73
CA GLU A 466 -15.70 4.67 -22.63
C GLU A 466 -17.07 4.17 -23.12
N MET A 467 -17.54 4.66 -24.27
CA MET A 467 -18.86 4.33 -24.81
C MET A 467 -18.93 2.87 -25.26
N LEU A 468 -17.88 2.36 -25.90
CA LEU A 468 -17.77 0.96 -26.29
C LEU A 468 -17.92 0.02 -25.08
N VAL A 469 -17.26 0.34 -23.97
CA VAL A 469 -17.33 -0.46 -22.73
C VAL A 469 -18.73 -0.41 -22.12
N TRP A 470 -19.36 0.77 -22.08
CA TRP A 470 -20.73 0.89 -21.56
C TRP A 470 -21.76 0.17 -22.44
N GLU A 471 -21.60 0.19 -23.76
CA GLU A 471 -22.47 -0.57 -24.68
C GLU A 471 -22.28 -2.07 -24.53
N PHE A 472 -21.04 -2.54 -24.39
CA PHE A 472 -20.74 -3.94 -24.07
C PHE A 472 -21.41 -4.38 -22.77
N LEU A 473 -21.25 -3.60 -21.69
CA LEU A 473 -21.87 -3.90 -20.40
C LEU A 473 -23.40 -3.88 -20.46
N ARG A 474 -23.99 -2.92 -21.18
CA ARG A 474 -25.44 -2.87 -21.40
C ARG A 474 -25.94 -4.13 -22.08
N ALA A 475 -25.28 -4.54 -23.18
CA ALA A 475 -25.66 -5.76 -23.90
C ALA A 475 -25.53 -7.01 -23.01
N ALA A 476 -24.46 -7.12 -22.21
CA ALA A 476 -24.26 -8.23 -21.29
C ALA A 476 -25.33 -8.27 -20.17
N VAL A 477 -25.72 -7.10 -19.63
CA VAL A 477 -26.80 -6.99 -18.64
C VAL A 477 -28.16 -7.33 -19.26
N ASP A 478 -28.43 -6.89 -20.49
CA ASP A 478 -29.66 -7.20 -21.21
C ASP A 478 -29.80 -8.72 -21.43
N GLU A 479 -28.73 -9.38 -21.89
CA GLU A 479 -28.65 -10.84 -22.08
C GLU A 479 -28.86 -11.59 -20.77
N LEU A 480 -28.15 -11.18 -19.71
CA LEU A 480 -28.26 -11.77 -18.37
C LEU A 480 -29.69 -11.68 -17.82
N CYS A 481 -30.30 -10.49 -17.83
CA CYS A 481 -31.65 -10.29 -17.32
C CYS A 481 -32.72 -10.98 -18.19
N ALA A 482 -32.50 -11.10 -19.50
CA ALA A 482 -33.37 -11.86 -20.39
C ALA A 482 -33.31 -13.36 -20.09
N ALA A 483 -32.10 -13.93 -19.96
CA ALA A 483 -31.89 -15.34 -19.66
C ALA A 483 -32.50 -15.75 -18.30
N LEU A 484 -32.33 -14.92 -17.27
CA LEU A 484 -32.93 -15.17 -15.95
C LEU A 484 -34.46 -15.10 -16.00
N SER A 485 -35.03 -14.07 -16.65
CA SER A 485 -36.48 -13.91 -16.77
C SER A 485 -37.14 -15.03 -17.57
N ALA A 486 -36.51 -15.48 -18.66
CA ALA A 486 -37.00 -16.57 -19.49
C ALA A 486 -37.10 -17.89 -18.71
N HIS A 487 -36.13 -18.17 -17.84
CA HIS A 487 -36.14 -19.39 -17.04
C HIS A 487 -37.19 -19.37 -15.93
N THR A 488 -37.42 -18.22 -15.28
CA THR A 488 -38.50 -18.11 -14.27
C THR A 488 -39.89 -18.30 -14.86
N ALA A 489 -40.09 -17.99 -16.14
CA ALA A 489 -41.34 -18.26 -16.85
C ALA A 489 -41.52 -19.75 -17.23
N ALA A 490 -40.42 -20.49 -17.37
CA ALA A 490 -40.40 -21.89 -17.80
C ALA A 490 -40.37 -22.90 -16.64
N ALA A 491 -39.87 -22.52 -15.47
CA ALA A 491 -39.67 -23.43 -14.34
C ALA A 491 -40.50 -23.02 -13.11
N GLY A 492 -41.44 -23.88 -12.71
CA GLY A 492 -42.05 -23.84 -11.38
C GLY A 492 -41.00 -24.10 -10.30
N THR A 493 -40.55 -23.04 -9.62
CA THR A 493 -39.95 -22.94 -8.26
C THR A 493 -38.92 -23.97 -7.76
N SER A 494 -38.39 -24.89 -8.57
CA SER A 494 -37.54 -25.99 -8.08
C SER A 494 -36.30 -26.35 -8.93
N SER A 495 -36.03 -25.67 -10.04
CA SER A 495 -34.78 -25.85 -10.80
C SER A 495 -33.70 -24.83 -10.41
N PRO A 496 -32.40 -25.19 -10.43
CA PRO A 496 -31.31 -24.24 -10.24
C PRO A 496 -31.38 -23.11 -11.29
N PRO A 497 -30.90 -21.89 -10.98
CA PRO A 497 -30.89 -20.79 -11.94
C PRO A 497 -30.16 -21.21 -13.23
N PRO A 498 -30.61 -20.75 -14.40
CA PRO A 498 -30.11 -21.20 -15.70
C PRO A 498 -28.65 -20.79 -15.93
N LEU A 499 -28.21 -19.72 -15.27
CA LEU A 499 -26.88 -19.15 -15.36
C LEU A 499 -26.10 -19.43 -14.08
N PRO A 500 -24.84 -19.88 -14.18
CA PRO A 500 -24.01 -20.10 -13.00
C PRO A 500 -23.69 -18.74 -12.35
N TRP A 501 -23.69 -18.73 -11.01
CA TRP A 501 -23.57 -17.51 -10.20
C TRP A 501 -22.29 -16.72 -10.51
N ASN A 502 -21.21 -17.39 -10.89
CA ASN A 502 -19.91 -16.80 -11.20
C ASN A 502 -19.95 -15.92 -12.45
N ARG A 503 -20.73 -16.30 -13.47
CA ARG A 503 -20.95 -15.47 -14.66
C ARG A 503 -21.79 -14.25 -14.36
N VAL A 504 -22.83 -14.41 -13.53
CA VAL A 504 -23.67 -13.29 -13.09
C VAL A 504 -22.84 -12.29 -12.29
N GLU A 505 -22.05 -12.78 -11.35
CA GLU A 505 -21.14 -11.97 -10.54
C GLU A 505 -20.09 -11.25 -11.40
N ALA A 506 -19.49 -11.93 -12.38
CA ALA A 506 -18.47 -11.34 -13.26
C ALA A 506 -18.95 -10.08 -13.99
N ILE A 507 -20.16 -10.12 -14.56
CA ILE A 507 -20.74 -8.96 -15.27
C ILE A 507 -21.07 -7.83 -14.30
N LEU A 508 -21.64 -8.15 -13.13
CA LEU A 508 -21.93 -7.14 -12.10
C LEU A 508 -20.65 -6.53 -11.51
N TYR A 509 -19.59 -7.32 -11.36
CA TYR A 509 -18.27 -6.86 -10.96
C TYR A 509 -17.68 -5.90 -11.99
N LEU A 510 -17.69 -6.24 -13.29
CA LEU A 510 -17.20 -5.32 -14.33
C LEU A 510 -18.03 -4.03 -14.40
N LEU A 511 -19.36 -4.14 -14.26
CA LEU A 511 -20.24 -2.99 -14.18
C LEU A 511 -19.91 -2.13 -12.96
N PHE A 512 -19.64 -2.72 -11.81
CA PHE A 512 -19.22 -2.02 -10.60
C PHE A 512 -17.89 -1.31 -10.82
N VAL A 513 -16.87 -2.00 -11.33
CA VAL A 513 -15.52 -1.46 -11.58
C VAL A 513 -15.53 -0.33 -12.61
N ALA A 514 -16.34 -0.42 -13.68
CA ALA A 514 -16.47 0.63 -14.68
C ALA A 514 -16.85 2.00 -14.07
N GLY A 515 -17.60 1.97 -12.97
CA GLY A 515 -18.00 3.17 -12.22
C GLY A 515 -16.94 3.75 -11.28
N GLU A 516 -15.76 3.16 -11.10
CA GLU A 516 -14.80 3.60 -10.07
C GLU A 516 -14.02 4.86 -10.45
N LYS A 517 -13.63 4.98 -11.72
CA LYS A 517 -12.74 6.05 -12.21
C LYS A 517 -13.45 7.12 -13.03
N ASN A 518 -14.75 6.95 -13.27
CA ASN A 518 -15.50 7.82 -14.16
C ASN A 518 -16.13 9.00 -13.40
N ARG A 519 -15.57 10.20 -13.58
CA ARG A 519 -16.09 11.43 -12.95
C ARG A 519 -17.41 11.91 -13.56
N GLY A 520 -17.79 11.41 -14.76
CA GLY A 520 -18.99 11.79 -15.51
C GLY A 520 -20.27 11.05 -15.11
N ILE A 521 -20.22 10.10 -14.15
CA ILE A 521 -21.36 9.26 -13.77
C ILE A 521 -22.63 10.06 -13.43
N PRO A 522 -22.59 11.15 -12.63
CA PRO A 522 -23.81 11.90 -12.35
C PRO A 522 -24.48 12.50 -13.59
N GLN A 523 -23.70 12.82 -14.63
CA GLN A 523 -24.23 13.31 -15.91
C GLN A 523 -24.79 12.16 -16.75
N ALA A 524 -24.10 11.02 -16.80
CA ALA A 524 -24.54 9.81 -17.49
C ALA A 524 -25.87 9.26 -16.94
N LEU A 525 -26.16 9.48 -15.66
CA LEU A 525 -27.38 8.99 -15.00
C LEU A 525 -28.59 9.93 -15.13
N LYS A 526 -28.42 11.15 -15.64
CA LYS A 526 -29.54 12.10 -15.83
C LYS A 526 -30.54 11.59 -16.85
N VAL A 527 -31.82 11.89 -16.62
CA VAL A 527 -32.88 11.65 -17.60
C VAL A 527 -32.74 12.67 -18.73
N PRO A 528 -32.77 12.26 -20.01
CA PRO A 528 -32.88 13.19 -21.13
C PRO A 528 -34.10 14.11 -20.97
N PRO A 529 -34.00 15.41 -21.29
CA PRO A 529 -35.15 16.30 -21.24
C PRO A 529 -36.18 15.91 -22.32
N GLU A 530 -37.44 15.80 -21.90
CA GLU A 530 -38.59 15.40 -22.73
C GLU A 530 -38.82 16.35 -23.93
N ASN A 531 -38.43 17.62 -23.77
CA ASN A 531 -38.57 18.68 -24.77
C ASN A 531 -37.29 18.89 -25.62
N ALA A 532 -36.35 17.94 -25.64
CA ALA A 532 -35.18 18.05 -26.50
C ALA A 532 -35.60 17.99 -27.99
N PRO A 533 -35.04 18.85 -28.86
CA PRO A 533 -35.33 18.79 -30.29
C PRO A 533 -34.88 17.42 -30.86
N PRO A 534 -35.66 16.80 -31.75
CA PRO A 534 -35.30 15.51 -32.33
C PRO A 534 -34.01 15.61 -33.17
N PRO A 535 -33.16 14.56 -33.16
CA PRO A 535 -33.35 13.27 -32.49
C PRO A 535 -33.16 13.36 -30.96
N HIS A 536 -34.06 12.73 -30.19
CA HIS A 536 -33.92 12.65 -28.74
C HIS A 536 -32.58 11.96 -28.40
N PRO A 537 -31.73 12.54 -27.53
CA PRO A 537 -30.51 11.86 -27.12
C PRO A 537 -30.87 10.56 -26.39
N SER A 538 -30.41 9.43 -26.91
CA SER A 538 -30.62 8.12 -26.30
C SER A 538 -30.07 8.11 -24.87
N PRO A 539 -30.75 7.47 -23.91
CA PRO A 539 -30.24 7.38 -22.55
C PRO A 539 -28.89 6.67 -22.55
N HIS A 540 -27.98 7.16 -21.71
CA HIS A 540 -26.64 6.58 -21.59
C HIS A 540 -26.72 5.08 -21.22
N PRO A 541 -25.87 4.20 -21.77
CA PRO A 541 -25.99 2.76 -21.56
C PRO A 541 -25.91 2.32 -20.09
N LEU A 542 -25.14 3.04 -19.24
CA LEU A 542 -25.15 2.85 -17.78
C LEU A 542 -26.56 3.01 -17.17
N ARG A 543 -27.29 4.08 -17.52
CA ARG A 543 -28.65 4.30 -17.00
C ARG A 543 -29.59 3.18 -17.44
N VAL A 544 -29.49 2.76 -18.70
CA VAL A 544 -30.28 1.62 -19.24
C VAL A 544 -29.98 0.34 -18.47
N SER A 545 -28.70 0.06 -18.22
CA SER A 545 -28.25 -1.13 -17.47
C SER A 545 -28.81 -1.15 -16.04
N LEU A 546 -28.73 -0.03 -15.32
CA LEU A 546 -29.27 0.07 -13.96
C LEU A 546 -30.80 -0.08 -13.95
N THR A 547 -31.51 0.58 -14.87
CA THR A 547 -32.96 0.39 -15.04
C THR A 547 -33.28 -1.08 -15.27
N ARG A 548 -32.53 -1.77 -16.13
CA ARG A 548 -32.73 -3.20 -16.41
C ARG A 548 -32.47 -4.09 -15.19
N ILE A 549 -31.42 -3.81 -14.41
CA ILE A 549 -31.09 -4.56 -13.18
C ILE A 549 -32.20 -4.43 -12.14
N TYR A 550 -32.57 -3.20 -11.78
CA TYR A 550 -33.55 -2.94 -10.72
C TYR A 550 -35.01 -3.18 -11.14
N SER A 551 -35.23 -3.50 -12.41
CA SER A 551 -36.52 -3.97 -12.94
C SER A 551 -36.56 -5.49 -13.16
N CYS A 552 -35.52 -6.24 -12.76
CA CYS A 552 -35.44 -7.69 -12.94
C CYS A 552 -35.57 -8.42 -11.58
N PRO A 553 -36.79 -8.83 -11.16
CA PRO A 553 -36.99 -9.54 -9.89
C PRO A 553 -36.12 -10.79 -9.71
N PRO A 554 -35.91 -11.65 -10.74
CA PRO A 554 -35.05 -12.83 -10.60
C PRO A 554 -33.59 -12.50 -10.25
N LEU A 555 -33.05 -11.41 -10.79
CA LEU A 555 -31.69 -10.95 -10.47
C LEU A 555 -31.63 -10.38 -9.06
N LEU A 556 -32.62 -9.58 -8.67
CA LEU A 556 -32.71 -9.01 -7.32
C LEU A 556 -32.91 -10.07 -6.22
N ALA A 557 -33.55 -11.19 -6.54
CA ALA A 557 -33.77 -12.32 -5.64
C ALA A 557 -32.70 -13.41 -5.77
N PHE A 558 -31.58 -13.16 -6.47
CA PHE A 558 -30.57 -14.18 -6.72
C PHE A 558 -29.97 -14.71 -5.39
N PRO A 559 -29.85 -16.04 -5.19
CA PRO A 559 -29.56 -16.62 -3.88
C PRO A 559 -28.09 -16.49 -3.46
N HIS A 560 -27.16 -16.41 -4.41
CA HIS A 560 -25.72 -16.41 -4.10
C HIS A 560 -25.23 -15.05 -3.56
N HIS A 561 -24.52 -15.07 -2.42
CA HIS A 561 -24.07 -13.86 -1.72
C HIS A 561 -23.16 -12.95 -2.56
N ALA A 562 -22.27 -13.49 -3.41
CA ALA A 562 -21.38 -12.69 -4.23
C ALA A 562 -22.12 -11.83 -5.27
N VAL A 563 -23.21 -12.36 -5.85
CA VAL A 563 -24.09 -11.61 -6.76
C VAL A 563 -24.82 -10.52 -5.99
N ARG A 564 -25.41 -10.90 -4.84
CA ARG A 564 -26.15 -9.97 -3.97
C ARG A 564 -25.27 -8.82 -3.48
N THR A 565 -24.02 -9.10 -3.15
CA THR A 565 -23.05 -8.09 -2.71
C THR A 565 -22.94 -6.98 -3.74
N HIS A 566 -22.73 -7.32 -5.02
CA HIS A 566 -22.66 -6.34 -6.09
C HIS A 566 -23.99 -5.59 -6.30
N VAL A 567 -25.13 -6.29 -6.23
CA VAL A 567 -26.46 -5.64 -6.33
C VAL A 567 -26.64 -4.59 -5.23
N LEU A 568 -26.29 -4.90 -3.98
CA LEU A 568 -26.43 -3.97 -2.86
C LEU A 568 -25.41 -2.83 -2.93
N GLU A 569 -24.15 -3.10 -3.24
CA GLU A 569 -23.11 -2.05 -3.30
C GLU A 569 -23.35 -1.04 -4.44
N MET A 570 -23.99 -1.47 -5.53
CA MET A 570 -24.39 -0.58 -6.62
C MET A 570 -25.41 0.49 -6.18
N LEU A 571 -26.21 0.25 -5.14
CA LEU A 571 -27.13 1.26 -4.58
C LEU A 571 -26.39 2.50 -4.09
N VAL A 572 -25.18 2.32 -3.56
CA VAL A 572 -24.34 3.41 -3.05
C VAL A 572 -23.42 3.94 -4.14
N ARG A 573 -22.79 3.07 -4.93
CA ARG A 573 -21.89 3.49 -6.02
C ARG A 573 -22.60 4.35 -7.05
N TYR A 574 -23.82 3.98 -7.42
CA TYR A 574 -24.64 4.71 -8.39
C TYR A 574 -25.81 5.45 -7.72
N SER A 575 -25.61 5.96 -6.50
CA SER A 575 -26.65 6.65 -5.72
C SER A 575 -27.39 7.73 -6.52
N ALA A 576 -26.69 8.49 -7.36
CA ALA A 576 -27.31 9.52 -8.20
C ALA A 576 -28.45 9.01 -9.11
N PHE A 577 -28.47 7.71 -9.48
CA PHE A 577 -29.56 7.09 -10.24
C PHE A 577 -30.88 7.06 -9.46
N PHE A 578 -30.81 6.91 -8.14
CA PHE A 578 -31.96 6.75 -7.24
C PHE A 578 -32.46 8.08 -6.66
N LEU A 579 -31.86 9.21 -7.03
CA LEU A 579 -32.34 10.53 -6.60
C LEU A 579 -33.73 10.81 -7.20
N PRO A 580 -34.72 11.24 -6.38
CA PRO A 580 -36.02 11.63 -6.90
C PRO A 580 -35.88 12.89 -7.80
N PRO A 581 -36.58 12.95 -8.95
CA PRO A 581 -36.52 14.10 -9.83
C PRO A 581 -37.04 15.36 -9.14
N LYS A 582 -36.39 16.51 -9.38
CA LYS A 582 -36.65 17.78 -8.67
C LYS A 582 -38.07 18.38 -8.86
N ARG A 583 -38.93 17.81 -9.71
CA ARG A 583 -40.33 18.24 -9.94
C ARG A 583 -41.23 17.07 -10.35
N GLY A 584 -42.20 16.73 -9.51
CA GLY A 584 -43.53 16.25 -9.90
C GLY A 584 -43.72 14.93 -10.67
N ARG A 585 -42.68 14.16 -11.03
CA ARG A 585 -42.87 12.86 -11.67
C ARG A 585 -43.14 11.77 -10.64
N ALA A 586 -44.40 11.37 -10.52
CA ALA A 586 -44.87 10.35 -9.57
C ALA A 586 -44.34 8.93 -9.86
N GLU A 587 -43.90 8.63 -11.10
CA GLU A 587 -43.51 7.28 -11.51
C GLU A 587 -42.02 6.94 -11.27
N GLU A 588 -41.14 7.95 -11.21
CA GLU A 588 -39.68 7.78 -11.06
C GLU A 588 -39.19 7.70 -9.61
N GLY A 589 -40.07 7.88 -8.62
CA GLY A 589 -39.81 7.56 -7.20
C GLY A 589 -39.75 6.06 -6.89
N SER A 590 -40.01 5.21 -7.88
CA SER A 590 -40.09 3.75 -7.75
C SER A 590 -38.75 3.09 -7.41
N PHE A 591 -37.66 3.41 -8.11
CA PHE A 591 -36.37 2.74 -7.89
C PHE A 591 -35.74 3.06 -6.53
N PHE A 592 -35.96 4.27 -5.99
CA PHE A 592 -35.52 4.59 -4.63
C PHE A 592 -36.11 3.60 -3.62
N LEU A 593 -37.43 3.37 -3.73
CA LEU A 593 -38.17 2.45 -2.89
C LEU A 593 -37.81 0.99 -3.15
N VAL A 594 -37.52 0.61 -4.39
CA VAL A 594 -36.96 -0.73 -4.69
C VAL A 594 -35.65 -0.94 -3.94
N GLY A 595 -34.73 0.03 -3.98
CA GLY A 595 -33.48 -0.01 -3.22
C GLY A 595 -33.71 -0.12 -1.72
N LEU A 596 -34.65 0.65 -1.18
CA LEU A 596 -35.01 0.60 0.25
C LEU A 596 -35.60 -0.77 0.64
N GLN A 597 -36.49 -1.32 -0.18
CA GLN A 597 -37.10 -2.63 0.04
C GLN A 597 -36.06 -3.74 0.02
N LEU A 598 -35.14 -3.72 -0.95
CA LEU A 598 -34.03 -4.68 -1.05
C LEU A 598 -33.16 -4.71 0.21
N LEU A 599 -32.95 -3.56 0.84
CA LEU A 599 -32.13 -3.44 2.04
C LEU A 599 -32.88 -3.90 3.30
N LEU A 600 -34.19 -3.67 3.37
CA LEU A 600 -34.99 -3.93 4.56
C LEU A 600 -35.60 -5.34 4.59
N ASP A 601 -35.78 -6.05 3.48
CA ASP A 601 -36.41 -7.37 3.47
C ASP A 601 -35.42 -8.55 3.57
N GLU A 602 -35.89 -9.76 3.27
CA GLU A 602 -35.12 -11.02 3.28
C GLU A 602 -33.95 -11.02 2.29
N ARG A 603 -33.91 -10.10 1.32
CA ARG A 603 -32.79 -9.93 0.38
C ARG A 603 -31.67 -9.07 0.97
N GLY A 604 -31.92 -8.37 2.07
CA GLY A 604 -30.95 -7.48 2.73
C GLY A 604 -30.73 -7.87 4.18
N ILE A 605 -31.18 -7.01 5.10
CA ILE A 605 -30.89 -7.13 6.53
C ILE A 605 -31.51 -8.38 7.19
N ARG A 606 -32.54 -8.97 6.59
CA ARG A 606 -33.20 -10.21 7.08
C ARG A 606 -32.71 -11.47 6.36
N ASN A 607 -31.64 -11.38 5.59
CA ASN A 607 -31.14 -12.53 4.83
C ASN A 607 -30.60 -13.63 5.74
N ALA A 608 -30.81 -14.89 5.33
CA ALA A 608 -30.35 -16.06 6.07
C ALA A 608 -28.83 -16.24 6.05
N ASP A 609 -28.15 -15.78 4.99
CA ASP A 609 -26.68 -15.80 4.94
C ASP A 609 -26.10 -14.69 5.81
N GLN A 610 -25.41 -15.06 6.88
CA GLN A 610 -24.87 -14.14 7.89
C GLN A 610 -23.91 -13.08 7.33
N ARG A 611 -23.38 -13.26 6.11
CA ARG A 611 -22.52 -12.25 5.45
C ARG A 611 -23.30 -11.07 4.87
N THR A 612 -24.59 -11.27 4.56
CA THR A 612 -25.41 -10.26 3.88
C THR A 612 -25.93 -9.16 4.83
N PRO A 613 -26.47 -9.46 6.03
CA PRO A 613 -27.01 -8.43 6.92
C PRO A 613 -26.02 -7.32 7.30
N PRO A 614 -24.74 -7.61 7.64
CA PRO A 614 -23.74 -6.57 7.92
C PRO A 614 -23.56 -5.60 6.75
N LEU A 615 -23.44 -6.16 5.53
CA LEU A 615 -23.36 -5.38 4.31
C LEU A 615 -24.62 -4.53 4.10
N ALA A 616 -25.81 -5.13 4.23
CA ALA A 616 -27.07 -4.42 4.06
C ALA A 616 -27.23 -3.27 5.06
N ALA A 617 -26.82 -3.45 6.33
CA ALA A 617 -26.84 -2.41 7.34
C ALA A 617 -25.91 -1.23 6.98
N SER A 618 -24.68 -1.53 6.53
CA SER A 618 -23.72 -0.51 6.08
C SER A 618 -24.19 0.22 4.82
N VAL A 619 -24.72 -0.51 3.84
CA VAL A 619 -25.27 0.04 2.60
C VAL A 619 -26.51 0.89 2.88
N LEU A 620 -27.40 0.46 3.79
CA LEU A 620 -28.57 1.24 4.20
C LEU A 620 -28.17 2.59 4.79
N GLN A 621 -27.18 2.63 5.68
CA GLN A 621 -26.67 3.88 6.24
C GLN A 621 -26.16 4.83 5.15
N LYS A 622 -25.33 4.32 4.23
CA LYS A 622 -24.77 5.13 3.13
C LYS A 622 -25.87 5.57 2.16
N TYR A 623 -26.83 4.71 1.87
CA TYR A 623 -27.95 4.97 0.97
C TYR A 623 -28.90 6.01 1.53
N VAL A 624 -29.31 5.91 2.80
CA VAL A 624 -30.13 6.93 3.47
C VAL A 624 -29.38 8.26 3.55
N LYS A 625 -28.08 8.25 3.85
CA LYS A 625 -27.25 9.47 3.88
C LYS A 625 -27.20 10.17 2.51
N ALA A 626 -27.06 9.42 1.42
CA ALA A 626 -27.05 9.97 0.06
C ALA A 626 -28.42 10.53 -0.38
N HIS A 627 -29.52 9.99 0.15
CA HIS A 627 -30.88 10.31 -0.25
C HIS A 627 -31.73 10.93 0.87
N LEU A 628 -31.09 11.61 1.83
CA LEU A 628 -31.71 11.99 3.10
C LEU A 628 -33.05 12.72 2.91
N ASN A 629 -33.11 13.70 2.00
CA ASN A 629 -34.32 14.48 1.74
C ASN A 629 -35.52 13.63 1.30
N GLY A 630 -35.28 12.56 0.51
CA GLY A 630 -36.31 11.62 0.09
C GLY A 630 -36.61 10.57 1.17
N ALA A 631 -35.57 10.09 1.85
CA ALA A 631 -35.69 9.07 2.89
C ALA A 631 -36.50 9.53 4.11
N VAL A 632 -36.44 10.82 4.46
CA VAL A 632 -37.16 11.40 5.61
C VAL A 632 -38.67 11.21 5.50
N ALA A 633 -39.25 11.21 4.29
CA ALA A 633 -40.67 10.92 4.08
C ALA A 633 -41.08 9.49 4.51
N TYR A 634 -40.12 8.57 4.53
CA TYR A 634 -40.30 7.16 4.85
C TYR A 634 -39.75 6.80 6.25
N THR A 635 -39.46 7.79 7.10
CA THR A 635 -38.85 7.59 8.43
C THR A 635 -39.56 6.52 9.25
N GLN A 636 -40.90 6.54 9.30
CA GLN A 636 -41.68 5.55 10.06
C GLN A 636 -41.52 4.13 9.50
N GLN A 637 -41.58 3.97 8.19
CA GLN A 637 -41.43 2.67 7.53
C GLN A 637 -40.02 2.10 7.71
N ILE A 638 -39.00 2.95 7.60
CA ILE A 638 -37.61 2.56 7.82
C ILE A 638 -37.39 2.19 9.28
N TYR A 639 -37.92 2.98 10.22
CA TYR A 639 -37.83 2.71 11.65
C TYR A 639 -38.43 1.35 12.02
N GLU A 640 -39.67 1.07 11.62
CA GLU A 640 -40.28 -0.25 11.86
C GLU A 640 -39.52 -1.38 11.16
N GLY A 641 -38.96 -1.11 9.97
CA GLY A 641 -38.11 -2.04 9.24
C GLY A 641 -36.82 -2.42 9.97
N ILE A 642 -36.19 -1.50 10.70
CA ILE A 642 -34.92 -1.77 11.43
C ILE A 642 -35.13 -2.08 12.91
N ARG A 643 -36.29 -1.74 13.49
CA ARG A 643 -36.59 -1.83 14.93
C ARG A 643 -36.19 -3.16 15.60
N PRO A 644 -36.45 -4.35 15.02
CA PRO A 644 -36.05 -5.62 15.64
C PRO A 644 -34.53 -5.73 15.87
N PHE A 645 -33.73 -5.09 15.02
CA PHE A 645 -32.27 -5.12 15.03
C PHE A 645 -31.62 -4.04 15.90
N LEU A 646 -32.41 -3.12 16.47
CA LEU A 646 -31.93 -2.07 17.37
C LEU A 646 -31.84 -2.52 18.84
N THR A 647 -32.32 -3.73 19.14
CA THR A 647 -32.15 -4.32 20.48
C THR A 647 -30.67 -4.59 20.75
N LEU A 648 -30.22 -4.51 22.00
CA LEU A 648 -28.86 -4.89 22.41
C LEU A 648 -28.98 -5.96 23.49
N PRO A 649 -28.82 -7.26 23.16
CA PRO A 649 -28.93 -8.32 24.13
C PRO A 649 -27.72 -8.32 25.07
N TYR A 650 -27.98 -8.60 26.34
CA TYR A 650 -26.93 -8.92 27.30
C TYR A 650 -26.29 -10.26 26.94
N VAL A 651 -24.97 -10.32 26.94
CA VAL A 651 -24.21 -11.54 26.69
C VAL A 651 -23.20 -11.72 27.81
N PRO A 652 -23.28 -12.81 28.59
CA PRO A 652 -22.33 -13.05 29.66
C PRO A 652 -20.90 -13.13 29.15
N PHE A 653 -19.93 -12.66 29.92
CA PHE A 653 -18.52 -12.72 29.51
C PHE A 653 -18.04 -14.16 29.30
N THR A 654 -18.59 -15.10 30.09
CA THR A 654 -18.26 -16.54 30.00
C THR A 654 -18.96 -17.27 28.86
N ALA A 655 -19.74 -16.57 28.00
CA ALA A 655 -20.43 -17.21 26.89
C ALA A 655 -19.43 -17.72 25.84
N SER A 656 -19.64 -18.96 25.38
CA SER A 656 -18.89 -19.53 24.25
C SER A 656 -19.14 -18.73 22.97
N GLU A 657 -18.26 -18.84 21.96
CA GLU A 657 -18.47 -18.16 20.67
C GLU A 657 -19.84 -18.49 20.06
N GLU A 658 -20.28 -19.75 20.15
CA GLU A 658 -21.61 -20.17 19.68
C GLU A 658 -22.73 -19.48 20.47
N GLY A 659 -22.59 -19.36 21.80
CA GLY A 659 -23.54 -18.65 22.64
C GLY A 659 -23.59 -17.15 22.35
N GLN A 660 -22.44 -16.53 22.07
CA GLN A 660 -22.35 -15.13 21.68
C GLN A 660 -23.03 -14.91 20.32
N ARG A 661 -22.74 -15.75 19.32
CA ARG A 661 -23.38 -15.69 17.98
C ARG A 661 -24.89 -15.92 18.08
N ALA A 662 -25.33 -16.87 18.89
CA ALA A 662 -26.75 -17.13 19.11
C ALA A 662 -27.47 -15.92 19.73
N ALA A 663 -26.84 -15.26 20.71
CA ALA A 663 -27.40 -14.05 21.32
C ALA A 663 -27.41 -12.86 20.36
N TRP A 664 -26.38 -12.69 19.54
CA TRP A 664 -26.32 -11.59 18.55
C TRP A 664 -27.24 -11.82 17.33
N GLY A 665 -27.63 -13.05 17.03
CA GLY A 665 -28.50 -13.34 15.90
C GLY A 665 -27.85 -12.96 14.56
N LEU A 666 -28.61 -12.31 13.66
CA LEU A 666 -28.17 -12.00 12.29
C LEU A 666 -27.13 -10.87 12.18
N LEU A 667 -26.98 -10.04 13.21
CA LEU A 667 -26.10 -8.85 13.17
C LEU A 667 -25.22 -8.76 14.40
N HIS A 668 -23.92 -8.69 14.15
CA HIS A 668 -22.94 -8.40 15.20
C HIS A 668 -23.19 -7.00 15.79
N PRO A 669 -22.95 -6.79 17.09
CA PRO A 669 -23.18 -5.49 17.73
C PRO A 669 -22.49 -4.31 17.04
N ASP A 670 -21.28 -4.52 16.51
CA ASP A 670 -20.55 -3.47 15.81
C ASP A 670 -21.23 -3.07 14.48
N ASP A 671 -21.88 -3.99 13.77
CA ASP A 671 -22.62 -3.71 12.54
C ASP A 671 -23.92 -2.93 12.80
N ARG A 672 -24.52 -3.12 13.98
CA ARG A 672 -25.74 -2.39 14.39
C ARG A 672 -25.49 -0.89 14.52
N THR A 673 -24.25 -0.47 14.69
CA THR A 673 -23.87 0.95 14.74
C THR A 673 -24.30 1.71 13.48
N HIS A 674 -24.29 1.05 12.32
CA HIS A 674 -24.80 1.61 11.06
C HIS A 674 -26.31 1.90 11.12
N LEU A 675 -27.09 1.03 11.76
CA LEU A 675 -28.55 1.21 11.92
C LEU A 675 -28.87 2.34 12.89
N PHE A 676 -28.13 2.43 14.00
CA PHE A 676 -28.25 3.54 14.95
C PHE A 676 -27.90 4.88 14.30
N GLU A 677 -26.85 4.93 13.49
CA GLU A 677 -26.50 6.13 12.71
C GLU A 677 -27.57 6.45 11.65
N THR A 678 -28.13 5.44 10.97
CA THR A 678 -29.25 5.61 10.03
C THR A 678 -30.46 6.24 10.71
N LEU A 679 -30.83 5.73 11.88
CA LEU A 679 -31.92 6.28 12.69
C LEU A 679 -31.63 7.73 13.10
N GLY A 680 -30.42 8.00 13.57
CA GLY A 680 -29.96 9.35 13.87
C GLY A 680 -30.09 10.31 12.69
N LEU A 681 -29.64 9.89 11.50
CA LEU A 681 -29.71 10.69 10.27
C LEU A 681 -31.17 11.01 9.90
N LEU A 682 -32.07 10.03 9.96
CA LEU A 682 -33.50 10.25 9.67
C LEU A 682 -34.13 11.23 10.66
N ILE A 683 -33.89 11.06 11.97
CA ILE A 683 -34.43 11.96 13.00
C ILE A 683 -33.86 13.37 12.84
N GLY A 684 -32.54 13.50 12.70
CA GLY A 684 -31.87 14.79 12.52
C GLY A 684 -32.30 15.50 11.23
N GLY A 685 -32.51 14.73 10.16
CA GLY A 685 -32.95 15.18 8.84
C GLY A 685 -34.44 15.52 8.73
N LEU A 686 -35.25 15.26 9.75
CA LEU A 686 -36.65 15.71 9.78
C LEU A 686 -36.70 17.25 9.61
N THR A 687 -37.04 17.68 8.40
CA THR A 687 -37.36 19.05 8.04
C THR A 687 -38.69 18.99 7.30
N ARG A 688 -39.77 19.57 7.84
CA ARG A 688 -41.12 19.49 7.23
C ARG A 688 -41.44 20.84 6.58
N SER A 689 -42.26 21.01 5.54
CA SER A 689 -43.56 20.41 5.18
C SER A 689 -44.65 20.42 6.27
N LEU A 690 -44.35 20.96 7.46
CA LEU A 690 -45.24 21.22 8.60
C LEU A 690 -44.67 22.43 9.35
N THR A 691 -45.46 23.05 10.24
CA THR A 691 -45.02 24.19 11.05
C THR A 691 -43.85 23.80 11.98
N ALA A 692 -42.99 24.76 12.34
CA ALA A 692 -41.74 24.49 13.06
C ALA A 692 -41.94 23.74 14.40
N GLY A 693 -43.04 23.99 15.13
CA GLY A 693 -43.34 23.32 16.41
C GLY A 693 -43.63 21.82 16.29
N ASP A 694 -44.27 21.39 15.19
CA ASP A 694 -44.64 19.99 14.99
C ASP A 694 -43.42 19.09 14.67
N VAL A 695 -42.37 19.70 14.09
CA VAL A 695 -41.13 19.00 13.71
C VAL A 695 -40.31 18.67 14.95
N ASP A 696 -40.13 19.63 15.85
CA ASP A 696 -39.31 19.45 17.04
C ASP A 696 -39.96 18.46 18.02
N ALA A 697 -41.29 18.51 18.16
CA ALA A 697 -42.04 17.51 18.94
C ALA A 697 -41.87 16.09 18.36
N ALA A 698 -41.87 15.95 17.03
CA ALA A 698 -41.64 14.65 16.39
C ALA A 698 -40.20 14.15 16.60
N LYS A 699 -39.20 15.04 16.46
CA LYS A 699 -37.79 14.72 16.75
C LYS A 699 -37.63 14.24 18.18
N GLN A 700 -38.26 14.92 19.14
CA GLN A 700 -38.23 14.54 20.54
C GLN A 700 -38.84 13.16 20.76
N SER A 701 -40.03 12.90 20.21
CA SER A 701 -40.72 11.61 20.34
C SER A 701 -39.90 10.43 19.78
N TYR A 702 -39.39 10.57 18.54
CA TYR A 702 -38.56 9.52 17.94
C TYR A 702 -37.23 9.32 18.68
N LEU A 703 -36.56 10.40 19.06
CA LEU A 703 -35.29 10.32 19.79
C LEU A 703 -35.49 9.68 21.17
N GLN A 704 -36.54 10.07 21.90
CA GLN A 704 -36.86 9.48 23.20
C GLN A 704 -37.17 7.99 23.08
N SER A 705 -37.92 7.59 22.05
CA SER A 705 -38.22 6.19 21.76
C SER A 705 -36.96 5.37 21.43
N ALA A 706 -35.98 5.98 20.77
CA ALA A 706 -34.72 5.34 20.39
C ALA A 706 -33.73 5.22 21.57
N ILE A 707 -33.66 6.25 22.43
CA ILE A 707 -32.68 6.33 23.53
C ILE A 707 -33.18 5.62 24.78
N ALA A 708 -34.49 5.63 25.08
CA ALA A 708 -35.02 5.05 26.31
C ALA A 708 -34.62 3.57 26.54
N PRO A 709 -34.69 2.67 25.54
CA PRO A 709 -34.24 1.28 25.70
C PRO A 709 -32.73 1.16 25.97
N LEU A 710 -31.91 2.06 25.42
CA LEU A 710 -30.47 2.08 25.62
C LEU A 710 -30.07 2.61 27.00
N LEU A 711 -30.89 3.48 27.58
CA LEU A 711 -30.69 4.03 28.93
C LEU A 711 -31.24 3.14 30.04
N GLY A 712 -32.22 2.28 29.75
CA GLY A 712 -32.83 1.38 30.72
C GLY A 712 -31.80 0.67 31.62
N PRO A 713 -30.81 -0.04 31.05
CA PRO A 713 -29.79 -0.73 31.83
C PRO A 713 -29.00 0.18 32.77
N MET A 714 -28.66 1.41 32.35
CA MET A 714 -27.87 2.35 33.15
C MET A 714 -28.67 3.04 34.27
N LYS A 715 -30.01 2.97 34.19
CA LYS A 715 -30.94 3.52 35.20
C LYS A 715 -31.47 2.45 36.15
N ASP A 716 -31.16 1.19 35.91
CA ASP A 716 -31.59 0.11 36.78
C ASP A 716 -30.83 0.16 38.11
N PRO A 717 -31.52 0.33 39.26
CA PRO A 717 -30.86 0.30 40.57
C PRO A 717 -30.22 -1.06 40.88
N GLN A 718 -30.64 -2.15 40.24
CA GLN A 718 -30.10 -3.50 40.44
C GLN A 718 -28.78 -3.73 39.70
N LEU A 719 -28.44 -2.90 38.71
CA LEU A 719 -27.25 -3.05 37.87
C LEU A 719 -25.96 -3.21 38.69
N ALA A 720 -25.83 -2.45 39.78
CA ALA A 720 -24.65 -2.52 40.65
C ALA A 720 -24.54 -3.89 41.36
N ALA A 721 -25.67 -4.52 41.70
CA ALA A 721 -25.69 -5.84 42.30
C ALA A 721 -25.46 -6.95 41.25
N GLU A 722 -26.06 -6.83 40.07
CA GLU A 722 -25.87 -7.78 38.96
C GLU A 722 -24.42 -7.77 38.42
N ALA A 723 -23.79 -6.59 38.41
CA ALA A 723 -22.39 -6.43 38.03
C ALA A 723 -21.40 -7.15 38.97
N LEU A 724 -21.83 -7.55 40.18
CA LEU A 724 -21.00 -8.39 41.06
C LEU A 724 -20.84 -9.82 40.51
N ALA A 725 -21.85 -10.31 39.78
CA ALA A 725 -21.84 -11.65 39.21
C ALA A 725 -21.05 -11.72 37.88
N ASP A 726 -21.18 -10.71 37.01
CA ASP A 726 -20.49 -10.65 35.73
C ASP A 726 -20.18 -9.20 35.34
N ARG A 727 -19.08 -8.67 35.92
CA ARG A 727 -18.71 -7.27 35.72
C ARG A 727 -18.34 -6.95 34.28
N GLU A 728 -17.68 -7.88 33.60
CA GLU A 728 -17.13 -7.67 32.25
C GLU A 728 -18.24 -7.73 31.19
N GLY A 729 -19.18 -8.68 31.31
CA GLY A 729 -20.35 -8.78 30.45
C GLY A 729 -21.22 -7.51 30.53
N HIS A 730 -21.47 -7.01 31.74
CA HIS A 730 -22.24 -5.77 31.93
C HIS A 730 -21.48 -4.54 31.41
N ALA A 731 -20.17 -4.45 31.65
CA ALA A 731 -19.36 -3.36 31.13
C ALA A 731 -19.41 -3.29 29.59
N GLU A 732 -19.28 -4.43 28.93
CA GLU A 732 -19.33 -4.54 27.47
C GLU A 732 -20.73 -4.22 26.92
N TRP A 733 -21.79 -4.71 27.57
CA TRP A 733 -23.17 -4.41 27.19
C TRP A 733 -23.49 -2.91 27.28
N ILE A 734 -23.08 -2.28 28.38
CA ILE A 734 -23.23 -0.83 28.60
C ILE A 734 -22.38 -0.04 27.61
N ALA A 735 -21.14 -0.44 27.36
CA ALA A 735 -20.28 0.18 26.36
C ALA A 735 -20.98 0.26 25.00
N ARG A 736 -21.59 -0.84 24.55
CA ARG A 736 -22.36 -0.88 23.29
C ARG A 736 -23.57 0.04 23.31
N ALA A 737 -24.29 0.16 24.43
CA ALA A 737 -25.40 1.10 24.56
C ALA A 737 -24.93 2.56 24.46
N ILE A 738 -23.79 2.92 25.07
CA ILE A 738 -23.18 4.25 24.96
C ILE A 738 -22.76 4.52 23.51
N GLN A 739 -22.14 3.54 22.84
CA GLN A 739 -21.76 3.65 21.43
C GLN A 739 -22.99 3.87 20.54
N ALA A 740 -24.07 3.12 20.74
CA ALA A 740 -25.32 3.27 20.00
C ALA A 740 -25.91 4.68 20.14
N MET A 741 -25.99 5.23 21.37
CA MET A 741 -26.41 6.61 21.60
C MET A 741 -25.50 7.63 20.91
N GLY A 742 -24.18 7.39 20.94
CA GLY A 742 -23.22 8.21 20.21
C GLY A 742 -23.41 8.15 18.69
N CYS A 743 -23.72 6.98 18.12
CA CYS A 743 -24.03 6.82 16.70
C CYS A 743 -25.33 7.52 16.30
N ILE A 744 -26.39 7.43 17.11
CA ILE A 744 -27.63 8.21 16.89
C ILE A 744 -27.32 9.71 16.88
N SER A 745 -26.47 10.18 17.79
CA SER A 745 -26.12 11.60 17.88
C SER A 745 -25.44 12.13 16.61
N LYS A 746 -24.75 11.31 15.82
CA LYS A 746 -24.07 11.73 14.58
C LYS A 746 -25.02 12.31 13.54
N GLY A 747 -26.30 11.94 13.57
CA GLY A 747 -27.31 12.49 12.68
C GLY A 747 -27.66 13.96 12.90
N PHE A 748 -27.21 14.53 14.03
CA PHE A 748 -27.45 15.92 14.40
C PHE A 748 -26.17 16.73 14.21
N SER A 749 -26.25 17.91 13.60
CA SER A 749 -25.09 18.79 13.37
C SER A 749 -25.17 20.12 14.11
N LYS A 750 -26.34 20.44 14.68
CA LYS A 750 -26.63 21.70 15.36
C LYS A 750 -27.45 21.43 16.62
N PRO A 751 -27.37 22.32 17.63
CA PRO A 751 -28.20 22.21 18.82
C PRO A 751 -29.68 22.36 18.48
N VAL A 752 -30.52 21.53 19.10
CA VAL A 752 -31.99 21.58 19.01
C VAL A 752 -32.53 21.66 20.45
N PRO A 753 -32.94 22.85 20.93
CA PRO A 753 -33.22 23.08 22.35
C PRO A 753 -34.21 22.11 22.98
N VAL A 754 -35.25 21.70 22.25
CA VAL A 754 -36.28 20.74 22.72
C VAL A 754 -35.68 19.36 23.06
N LEU A 755 -34.53 19.01 22.49
CA LEU A 755 -33.85 17.73 22.73
C LEU A 755 -32.87 17.77 23.91
N ASN A 756 -32.58 18.94 24.48
CA ASN A 756 -31.56 19.10 25.54
C ASN A 756 -31.84 18.21 26.75
N GLU A 757 -33.09 18.07 27.19
CA GLU A 757 -33.45 17.19 28.32
C GLU A 757 -33.22 15.70 28.01
N VAL A 758 -33.46 15.27 26.77
CA VAL A 758 -33.22 13.89 26.34
C VAL A 758 -31.72 13.59 26.37
N TRP A 759 -30.90 14.51 25.83
CA TRP A 759 -29.44 14.40 25.85
C TRP A 759 -28.86 14.50 27.26
N ARG A 760 -29.41 15.37 28.12
CA ARG A 760 -29.02 15.47 29.53
C ARG A 760 -29.28 14.17 30.28
N SER A 761 -30.49 13.61 30.15
CA SER A 761 -30.81 12.30 30.72
C SER A 761 -29.87 11.20 30.22
N ALA A 762 -29.41 11.28 28.97
CA ALA A 762 -28.44 10.33 28.44
C ALA A 762 -27.04 10.51 29.05
N LEU A 763 -26.55 11.76 29.19
CA LEU A 763 -25.30 12.06 29.87
C LEU A 763 -25.29 11.61 31.33
N ASP A 764 -26.40 11.78 32.04
CA ASP A 764 -26.53 11.31 33.43
C ASP A 764 -26.38 9.78 33.50
N GLY A 765 -26.99 9.04 32.57
CA GLY A 765 -26.83 7.58 32.44
C GLY A 765 -25.38 7.18 32.14
N VAL A 766 -24.71 7.86 31.19
CA VAL A 766 -23.30 7.62 30.88
C VAL A 766 -22.40 7.92 32.09
N THR A 767 -22.74 8.94 32.88
CA THR A 767 -22.02 9.26 34.12
C THR A 767 -22.15 8.14 35.15
N THR A 768 -23.34 7.57 35.32
CA THR A 768 -23.56 6.39 36.18
C THR A 768 -22.77 5.18 35.67
N ALA A 769 -22.76 4.93 34.36
CA ALA A 769 -21.96 3.87 33.75
C ALA A 769 -20.46 4.04 34.02
N MET A 770 -19.92 5.26 33.87
CA MET A 770 -18.51 5.55 34.17
C MET A 770 -18.15 5.35 35.65
N LYS A 771 -19.06 5.63 36.59
CA LYS A 771 -18.84 5.37 38.02
C LYS A 771 -18.70 3.88 38.33
N LEU A 772 -19.51 3.03 37.67
CA LEU A 772 -19.53 1.59 37.92
C LEU A 772 -18.45 0.83 37.12
N PHE A 773 -18.23 1.23 35.87
CA PHE A 773 -17.44 0.49 34.87
C PHE A 773 -16.30 1.32 34.25
N GLY A 774 -15.90 2.43 34.87
CA GLY A 774 -14.80 3.29 34.37
C GLY A 774 -13.44 2.57 34.24
N GLY A 775 -13.25 1.44 34.92
CA GLY A 775 -12.07 0.59 34.76
C GLY A 775 -11.93 -0.06 33.38
N PHE A 776 -13.02 -0.15 32.60
CA PHE A 776 -13.02 -0.82 31.29
C PHE A 776 -12.76 0.15 30.12
N PRO A 777 -11.75 -0.12 29.25
CA PRO A 777 -11.37 0.80 28.17
C PRO A 777 -12.49 1.15 27.19
N ARG A 778 -13.34 0.18 26.82
CA ARG A 778 -14.43 0.45 25.84
C ARG A 778 -15.50 1.38 26.40
N VAL A 779 -15.84 1.24 27.69
CA VAL A 779 -16.77 2.16 28.37
C VAL A 779 -16.19 3.58 28.35
N ARG A 780 -14.91 3.74 28.67
CA ARG A 780 -14.22 5.04 28.63
C ARG A 780 -14.20 5.64 27.24
N ARG A 781 -13.76 4.88 26.23
CA ARG A 781 -13.66 5.31 24.83
C ARG A 781 -15.01 5.79 24.29
N TYR A 782 -16.07 5.01 24.49
CA TYR A 782 -17.40 5.39 23.99
C TYR A 782 -18.02 6.53 24.81
N SER A 783 -17.71 6.62 26.11
CA SER A 783 -18.11 7.77 26.93
C SER A 783 -17.45 9.07 26.47
N LEU A 784 -16.14 9.05 26.13
CA LEU A 784 -15.44 10.20 25.53
C LEU A 784 -16.05 10.57 24.17
N PHE A 785 -16.28 9.58 23.31
CA PHE A 785 -16.95 9.80 22.02
C PHE A 785 -18.32 10.47 22.21
N PHE A 786 -19.14 9.97 23.12
CA PHE A 786 -20.46 10.55 23.42
C PHE A 786 -20.36 11.97 23.98
N CYS A 787 -19.48 12.22 24.96
CA CYS A 787 -19.28 13.55 25.54
C CYS A 787 -18.83 14.58 24.49
N ARG A 788 -17.90 14.20 23.59
CA ARG A 788 -17.47 15.05 22.47
C ARG A 788 -18.64 15.45 21.58
N ARG A 789 -19.59 14.53 21.34
CA ARG A 789 -20.81 14.83 20.58
C ARG A 789 -21.72 15.79 21.33
N MET A 790 -21.87 15.64 22.64
CA MET A 790 -22.74 16.51 23.45
C MET A 790 -22.23 17.95 23.51
N VAL A 791 -20.91 18.19 23.49
CA VAL A 791 -20.34 19.53 23.38
C VAL A 791 -20.80 20.27 22.10
N THR A 792 -21.06 19.53 21.01
CA THR A 792 -21.58 20.13 19.76
C THR A 792 -23.10 20.29 19.76
N LEU A 793 -23.84 19.48 20.53
CA LEU A 793 -25.29 19.35 20.42
C LEU A 793 -26.09 20.03 21.54
N MET A 794 -25.48 20.28 22.68
CA MET A 794 -26.11 20.92 23.83
C MET A 794 -25.54 22.33 24.03
N SER A 795 -26.38 23.27 24.43
CA SER A 795 -25.99 24.62 24.84
C SER A 795 -26.43 24.90 26.28
N GLY A 796 -25.62 25.67 27.02
CA GLY A 796 -25.96 26.18 28.36
C GLY A 796 -25.19 25.59 29.55
N GLY A 797 -25.37 26.18 30.74
CA GLY A 797 -24.61 25.86 31.96
C GLY A 797 -24.80 24.45 32.52
N LEU A 798 -25.92 23.78 32.23
CA LEU A 798 -26.19 22.40 32.68
C LEU A 798 -25.26 21.36 32.05
N LEU A 799 -24.77 21.62 30.83
CA LEU A 799 -23.76 20.78 30.18
C LEU A 799 -22.46 20.77 31.00
N MET A 800 -22.06 21.92 31.53
CA MET A 800 -20.77 22.09 32.21
C MET A 800 -20.67 21.27 33.49
N SER A 801 -21.74 21.18 34.28
CA SER A 801 -21.76 20.35 35.49
C SER A 801 -21.58 18.86 35.16
N SER A 802 -22.25 18.37 34.11
CA SER A 802 -22.12 16.97 33.68
C SER A 802 -20.71 16.71 33.12
N LEU A 803 -20.15 17.63 32.34
CA LEU A 803 -18.79 17.51 31.83
C LEU A 803 -17.72 17.56 32.93
N ALA A 804 -17.87 18.42 33.94
CA ALA A 804 -16.96 18.47 35.10
C ALA A 804 -16.92 17.11 35.82
N SER A 805 -18.10 16.53 36.09
CA SER A 805 -18.21 15.20 36.70
C SER A 805 -17.53 14.13 35.84
N MET A 806 -17.77 14.13 34.53
CA MET A 806 -17.19 13.15 33.61
C MET A 806 -15.66 13.27 33.52
N LEU A 807 -15.13 14.48 33.40
CA LEU A 807 -13.68 14.71 33.36
C LEU A 807 -13.00 14.29 34.66
N THR A 808 -13.63 14.55 35.80
CA THR A 808 -13.15 14.06 37.10
C THR A 808 -13.03 12.53 37.12
N LEU A 809 -14.04 11.82 36.58
CA LEU A 809 -14.01 10.36 36.47
C LEU A 809 -12.92 9.85 35.51
N PHE A 810 -12.64 10.57 34.41
CA PHE A 810 -11.53 10.25 33.50
C PHE A 810 -10.17 10.49 34.17
N TYR A 811 -10.01 11.60 34.89
CA TYR A 811 -8.75 11.94 35.55
C TYR A 811 -8.41 11.03 36.73
N ALA A 812 -9.42 10.42 37.34
CA ALA A 812 -9.23 9.40 38.37
C ALA A 812 -8.68 8.06 37.84
N GLN A 813 -8.66 7.83 36.52
CA GLN A 813 -8.18 6.57 35.95
C GLN A 813 -6.65 6.52 35.91
N HIS A 814 -6.06 5.42 36.39
CA HIS A 814 -4.61 5.22 36.42
C HIS A 814 -4.05 4.46 35.21
N ASN A 815 -4.89 3.67 34.51
CA ASN A 815 -4.49 2.80 33.40
C ASN A 815 -5.11 3.23 32.07
N LEU A 816 -4.85 4.47 31.65
CA LEU A 816 -5.28 5.00 30.35
C LEU A 816 -4.28 4.58 29.26
N GLY A 817 -4.76 4.00 28.18
CA GLY A 817 -3.94 3.70 27.00
C GLY A 817 -3.56 4.96 26.22
N LEU A 818 -2.56 4.86 25.33
CA LEU A 818 -2.09 5.99 24.51
C LEU A 818 -3.20 6.59 23.63
N GLU A 819 -4.03 5.76 22.99
CA GLU A 819 -5.18 6.22 22.22
C GLU A 819 -6.17 7.02 23.09
N GLU A 820 -6.43 6.55 24.31
CA GLU A 820 -7.39 7.20 25.23
C GLU A 820 -6.87 8.56 25.73
N ILE A 821 -5.56 8.65 25.98
CA ILE A 821 -4.88 9.90 26.34
C ILE A 821 -5.00 10.91 25.19
N ASN A 822 -4.73 10.49 23.95
CA ASN A 822 -4.89 11.35 22.79
C ASN A 822 -6.35 11.78 22.59
N ASP A 823 -7.31 10.87 22.72
CA ASP A 823 -8.74 11.20 22.61
C ASP A 823 -9.22 12.17 23.71
N LEU A 824 -8.69 12.04 24.92
CA LEU A 824 -8.94 12.96 26.04
C LEU A 824 -8.35 14.34 25.77
N ALA A 825 -7.14 14.43 25.20
CA ALA A 825 -6.55 15.69 24.77
C ALA A 825 -7.39 16.38 23.70
N ILE A 826 -7.85 15.64 22.68
CA ILE A 826 -8.72 16.16 21.64
C ILE A 826 -10.06 16.62 22.24
N PHE A 827 -10.59 15.90 23.23
CA PHE A 827 -11.82 16.29 23.91
C PHE A 827 -11.69 17.62 24.65
N VAL A 828 -10.65 17.80 25.48
CA VAL A 828 -10.41 19.06 26.20
C VAL A 828 -10.15 20.21 25.20
N GLY A 829 -9.41 19.94 24.12
CA GLY A 829 -9.20 20.90 23.05
C GLY A 829 -10.50 21.31 22.34
N HIS A 830 -11.41 20.35 22.11
CA HIS A 830 -12.74 20.62 21.54
C HIS A 830 -13.57 21.51 22.48
N ILE A 831 -13.56 21.24 23.78
CA ILE A 831 -14.25 22.08 24.79
C ILE A 831 -13.74 23.53 24.68
N ALA A 832 -12.42 23.73 24.67
CA ALA A 832 -11.83 25.06 24.55
C ALA A 832 -12.20 25.75 23.23
N ALA A 833 -12.17 25.02 22.11
CA ALA A 833 -12.46 25.57 20.79
C ALA A 833 -13.94 25.92 20.57
N THR A 834 -14.86 25.19 21.20
CA THR A 834 -16.30 25.30 20.96
C THR A 834 -17.02 26.15 22.00
N LEU A 835 -16.66 26.05 23.29
CA LEU A 835 -17.41 26.71 24.37
C LEU A 835 -16.86 28.09 24.76
N VAL A 836 -15.58 28.37 24.49
CA VAL A 836 -14.99 29.68 24.80
C VAL A 836 -15.45 30.72 23.78
N GLY A 837 -16.24 31.69 24.25
CA GLY A 837 -16.87 32.73 23.45
C GLY A 837 -18.40 32.69 23.42
N ASP A 838 -19.03 31.66 23.99
CA ASP A 838 -20.49 31.64 24.21
C ASP A 838 -20.84 32.44 25.47
N PRO A 839 -21.58 33.57 25.35
CA PRO A 839 -21.96 34.39 26.52
C PRO A 839 -22.86 33.67 27.53
N GLN A 840 -23.45 32.53 27.17
CA GLN A 840 -24.32 31.74 28.06
C GLN A 840 -23.56 30.72 28.92
N VAL A 841 -22.24 30.58 28.73
CA VAL A 841 -21.42 29.56 29.39
C VAL A 841 -20.19 30.19 30.06
N PRO A 842 -19.96 30.00 31.37
CA PRO A 842 -18.76 30.47 32.05
C PRO A 842 -17.55 29.55 31.72
N ALA A 843 -17.17 29.50 30.45
CA ALA A 843 -16.19 28.55 29.93
C ALA A 843 -14.78 28.77 30.51
N GLU A 844 -14.38 30.00 30.81
CA GLU A 844 -13.06 30.32 31.34
C GLU A 844 -12.85 29.74 32.75
N GLY A 845 -13.81 29.95 33.65
CA GLY A 845 -13.75 29.39 35.01
C GLY A 845 -13.80 27.86 35.01
N PHE A 846 -14.50 27.25 34.05
CA PHE A 846 -14.48 25.80 33.86
C PHE A 846 -13.12 25.28 33.38
N LEU A 847 -12.51 25.94 32.38
CA LEU A 847 -11.18 25.57 31.89
C LEU A 847 -10.12 25.74 32.98
N GLU A 848 -10.23 26.77 33.83
CA GLU A 848 -9.35 26.95 35.00
C GLU A 848 -9.40 25.74 35.94
N CYS A 849 -10.59 25.16 36.15
CA CYS A 849 -10.78 23.98 37.01
C CYS A 849 -10.26 22.68 36.37
N VAL A 850 -10.47 22.49 35.07
CA VAL A 850 -10.22 21.23 34.36
C VAL A 850 -8.77 21.08 33.89
N THR A 851 -8.13 22.18 33.50
CA THR A 851 -6.78 22.17 32.88
C THR A 851 -5.70 21.53 33.75
N PRO A 852 -5.65 21.75 35.08
CA PRO A 852 -4.66 21.09 35.94
C PRO A 852 -4.80 19.56 35.93
N GLY A 853 -6.03 19.04 36.04
CA GLY A 853 -6.29 17.60 36.01
C GLY A 853 -5.95 16.97 34.66
N PHE A 854 -6.25 17.66 33.55
CA PHE A 854 -5.79 17.28 32.21
C PHE A 854 -4.26 17.14 32.17
N PHE A 855 -3.55 18.18 32.61
CA PHE A 855 -2.09 18.20 32.59
C PHE A 855 -1.49 17.08 33.44
N ASP A 856 -1.99 16.87 34.66
CA ASP A 856 -1.46 15.87 35.59
C ASP A 856 -1.53 14.46 35.01
N VAL A 857 -2.64 14.11 34.38
CA VAL A 857 -2.84 12.78 33.76
C VAL A 857 -1.89 12.58 32.59
N HIS A 858 -1.82 13.55 31.67
CA HIS A 858 -1.00 13.42 30.47
C HIS A 858 0.50 13.46 30.80
N TYR A 859 0.89 14.36 31.71
CA TYR A 859 2.26 14.49 32.17
C TYR A 859 2.74 13.19 32.85
N ARG A 860 1.90 12.57 33.69
CA ARG A 860 2.21 11.28 34.32
C ARG A 860 2.45 10.18 33.30
N VAL A 861 1.58 10.05 32.30
CA VAL A 861 1.74 9.04 31.24
C VAL A 861 3.01 9.32 30.43
N TRP A 862 3.22 10.56 30.02
CA TRP A 862 4.40 10.95 29.25
C TRP A 862 5.71 10.69 30.01
N GLN A 863 5.74 10.91 31.33
CA GLN A 863 6.92 10.60 32.16
C GLN A 863 7.20 9.09 32.28
N GLN A 864 6.17 8.25 32.21
CA GLN A 864 6.31 6.79 32.34
C GLN A 864 6.70 6.11 31.02
N LEU A 865 6.62 6.82 29.88
CA LEU A 865 6.94 6.23 28.58
C LEU A 865 8.46 6.01 28.42
N PRO A 866 8.87 4.81 27.98
CA PRO A 866 10.28 4.50 27.76
C PRO A 866 10.85 5.22 26.54
N ASP A 867 12.18 5.42 26.51
CA ASP A 867 12.89 6.07 25.40
C ASP A 867 13.86 5.12 24.66
N GLY A 868 13.75 3.81 24.91
CA GLY A 868 14.73 2.80 24.48
C GLY A 868 14.73 2.48 22.98
N SER A 869 13.61 2.68 22.27
CA SER A 869 13.48 2.40 20.83
C SER A 869 13.06 3.65 20.05
N ALA A 870 13.16 3.61 18.70
CA ALA A 870 12.66 4.69 17.85
C ALA A 870 11.12 4.81 17.90
N GLU A 871 10.43 3.68 18.05
CA GLU A 871 8.97 3.62 18.16
C GLU A 871 8.49 4.21 19.49
N MET A 872 9.11 3.84 20.61
CA MET A 872 8.75 4.37 21.93
C MET A 872 8.99 5.89 22.03
N ARG A 873 10.08 6.39 21.44
CA ARG A 873 10.32 7.85 21.35
C ARG A 873 9.27 8.56 20.50
N ARG A 874 8.77 7.91 19.45
CA ARG A 874 7.68 8.45 18.62
C ARG A 874 6.38 8.53 19.42
N GLU A 875 6.03 7.49 20.17
CA GLU A 875 4.85 7.48 21.04
C GLU A 875 4.92 8.56 22.12
N LYS A 876 6.08 8.69 22.80
CA LYS A 876 6.31 9.75 23.80
C LYS A 876 6.18 11.14 23.18
N SER A 877 6.75 11.36 22.00
CA SER A 877 6.62 12.62 21.27
C SER A 877 5.18 12.90 20.81
N GLU A 878 4.39 11.86 20.50
CA GLU A 878 3.00 12.01 20.06
C GLU A 878 2.11 12.51 21.21
N VAL A 879 2.21 11.90 22.39
CA VAL A 879 1.49 12.34 23.60
C VAL A 879 1.82 13.79 23.92
N GLN A 880 3.12 14.13 23.92
CA GLN A 880 3.59 15.49 24.17
C GLN A 880 3.06 16.49 23.13
N SER A 881 3.08 16.14 21.85
CA SER A 881 2.56 16.97 20.77
C SER A 881 1.06 17.24 20.92
N GLN A 882 0.27 16.24 21.32
CA GLN A 882 -1.16 16.42 21.57
C GLN A 882 -1.42 17.32 22.78
N MET A 883 -0.63 17.20 23.86
CA MET A 883 -0.70 18.13 24.99
C MET A 883 -0.48 19.58 24.53
N PHE A 884 0.57 19.84 23.76
CA PHE A 884 0.87 21.18 23.25
C PHE A 884 -0.21 21.70 22.32
N HIS A 885 -0.79 20.87 21.46
CA HIS A 885 -1.91 21.26 20.62
C HIS A 885 -3.13 21.66 21.46
N THR A 886 -3.47 20.91 22.51
CA THR A 886 -4.57 21.26 23.41
C THR A 886 -4.31 22.57 24.17
N PHE A 887 -3.10 22.76 24.71
CA PHE A 887 -2.76 24.03 25.37
C PHE A 887 -2.74 25.21 24.40
N TYR A 888 -2.29 25.01 23.16
CA TYR A 888 -2.40 26.01 22.11
C TYR A 888 -3.86 26.40 21.83
N LEU A 889 -4.78 25.42 21.72
CA LEU A 889 -6.21 25.72 21.53
C LEU A 889 -6.81 26.49 22.71
N ILE A 890 -6.41 26.17 23.94
CA ILE A 890 -6.80 26.93 25.14
C ILE A 890 -6.25 28.35 25.07
N ALA A 891 -4.95 28.51 24.79
CA ALA A 891 -4.29 29.83 24.69
C ALA A 891 -4.86 30.70 23.58
N GLN A 892 -5.27 30.10 22.46
CA GLN A 892 -5.87 30.80 21.33
C GLN A 892 -7.23 31.40 21.69
N ARG A 893 -7.96 30.79 22.63
CA ARG A 893 -9.33 31.17 22.98
C ARG A 893 -9.44 31.94 24.29
N SER A 894 -8.71 31.54 25.33
CA SER A 894 -8.64 32.21 26.63
C SER A 894 -7.20 32.14 27.20
N PRO A 895 -6.28 32.99 26.71
CA PRO A 895 -4.90 33.02 27.19
C PRO A 895 -4.81 33.44 28.68
N HIS A 896 -5.75 34.25 29.16
CA HIS A 896 -5.85 34.66 30.57
C HIS A 896 -6.00 33.47 31.53
N THR A 897 -6.74 32.44 31.13
CA THR A 897 -6.95 31.23 31.96
C THR A 897 -5.62 30.53 32.24
N LEU A 898 -4.79 30.34 31.21
CA LEU A 898 -3.47 29.71 31.37
C LEU A 898 -2.49 30.61 32.13
N LEU A 899 -2.49 31.92 31.88
CA LEU A 899 -1.66 32.86 32.63
C LEU A 899 -2.00 32.86 34.12
N LYS A 900 -3.29 32.83 34.46
CA LYS A 900 -3.77 32.77 35.85
C LYS A 900 -3.33 31.48 36.54
N LEU A 901 -3.41 30.33 35.85
CA LEU A 901 -2.93 29.05 36.38
C LEU A 901 -1.42 29.04 36.61
N LEU A 902 -0.65 29.64 35.72
CA LEU A 902 0.81 29.78 35.88
C LEU A 902 1.17 30.75 37.02
N ALA A 903 0.38 31.81 37.21
CA ALA A 903 0.61 32.85 38.20
C ALA A 903 0.11 32.50 39.62
N LYS A 904 -0.65 31.41 39.79
CA LYS A 904 -1.22 31.01 41.09
C LYS A 904 -0.10 30.60 42.06
N ASP A 905 -0.07 31.24 43.24
CA ASP A 905 0.88 30.89 44.30
C ASP A 905 0.55 29.51 44.90
N ASN A 906 1.57 28.66 45.01
CA ASN A 906 1.43 27.26 45.43
C ASN A 906 1.49 27.07 46.95
N ALA A 907 0.98 28.04 47.73
CA ALA A 907 1.04 27.99 49.19
C ALA A 907 0.22 26.84 49.81
N ASP A 908 -0.71 26.24 49.06
CA ASP A 908 -1.66 25.21 49.53
C ASP A 908 -1.41 23.79 48.97
N THR A 909 -0.34 23.54 48.22
CA THR A 909 -0.06 22.19 47.70
C THR A 909 0.80 21.36 48.67
N ASP A 910 0.35 20.13 48.94
CA ASP A 910 1.07 19.10 49.69
C ASP A 910 2.55 19.06 49.30
N ALA A 911 3.45 19.12 50.29
CA ALA A 911 4.91 19.24 50.11
C ALA A 911 5.57 18.11 49.28
N THR A 912 4.80 17.10 48.89
CA THR A 912 5.22 15.94 48.08
C THR A 912 5.01 16.10 46.57
N GLN A 913 4.25 17.10 46.09
CA GLN A 913 4.00 17.30 44.65
C GLN A 913 4.63 18.60 44.13
N GLN A 914 5.41 18.51 43.04
CA GLN A 914 5.92 19.69 42.36
C GLN A 914 4.76 20.55 41.83
N PRO A 915 4.82 21.88 41.98
CA PRO A 915 3.75 22.77 41.56
C PRO A 915 3.50 22.70 40.04
N PHE A 916 2.25 22.98 39.62
CA PHE A 916 1.82 22.94 38.21
C PHE A 916 2.76 23.75 37.30
N ARG A 917 3.11 24.97 37.72
CA ARG A 917 4.02 25.87 36.99
C ARG A 917 5.35 25.20 36.65
N ASP A 918 6.00 24.57 37.62
CA ASP A 918 7.34 24.02 37.43
C ASP A 918 7.33 22.80 36.50
N ARG A 919 6.34 21.93 36.64
CA ARG A 919 6.13 20.79 35.73
C ARG A 919 5.78 21.24 34.30
N PHE A 920 4.97 22.28 34.16
CA PHE A 920 4.61 22.84 32.85
C PHE A 920 5.82 23.46 32.14
N VAL A 921 6.67 24.17 32.90
CA VAL A 921 7.95 24.71 32.40
C VAL A 921 8.89 23.58 32.00
N HIS A 922 9.01 22.54 32.82
CA HIS A 922 9.82 21.36 32.50
C HIS A 922 9.38 20.72 31.17
N LEU A 923 8.07 20.46 31.00
CA LEU A 923 7.53 19.91 29.76
C LEU A 923 7.84 20.80 28.54
N SER A 924 7.72 22.13 28.70
CA SER A 924 8.00 23.09 27.64
C SER A 924 9.48 23.08 27.22
N VAL A 925 10.40 23.01 28.18
CA VAL A 925 11.85 22.94 27.92
C VAL A 925 12.21 21.61 27.26
N GLU A 926 11.75 20.48 27.82
CA GLU A 926 12.02 19.17 27.24
C GLU A 926 11.44 19.05 25.82
N GLY A 927 10.23 19.60 25.61
CA GLY A 927 9.59 19.66 24.29
C GLY A 927 10.35 20.46 23.25
N ALA A 928 11.13 21.47 23.66
CA ALA A 928 11.95 22.25 22.74
C ALA A 928 13.29 21.58 22.40
N VAL A 929 13.87 20.83 23.34
CA VAL A 929 15.20 20.21 23.18
C VAL A 929 15.12 18.81 22.55
N ASN A 930 14.14 17.99 22.97
CA ASN A 930 14.09 16.56 22.63
C ASN A 930 13.11 16.20 21.50
N VAL A 931 12.13 17.05 21.19
CA VAL A 931 11.21 16.79 20.06
C VAL A 931 11.97 17.03 18.77
N ARG A 932 12.38 15.94 18.12
CA ARG A 932 12.92 15.99 16.76
C ARG A 932 11.79 16.45 15.83
N SER A 933 11.94 17.67 15.30
CA SER A 933 11.24 18.23 14.14
C SER A 933 9.79 17.77 13.92
N GLY A 934 8.82 18.54 14.40
CA GLY A 934 7.40 18.20 14.24
C GLY A 934 6.43 19.31 14.64
N MET A 935 5.15 19.11 14.33
CA MET A 935 4.08 20.08 14.59
C MET A 935 3.90 20.42 16.08
N GLY A 936 4.29 19.52 17.00
CA GLY A 936 4.23 19.77 18.45
C GLY A 936 5.03 20.99 18.90
N LEU A 937 6.24 21.19 18.37
CA LEU A 937 7.06 22.35 18.67
C LEU A 937 6.43 23.65 18.16
N VAL A 938 5.80 23.61 16.98
CA VAL A 938 5.05 24.75 16.43
C VAL A 938 3.92 25.15 17.38
N TYR A 939 3.12 24.20 17.85
CA TYR A 939 2.03 24.48 18.80
C TYR A 939 2.54 25.05 20.11
N LEU A 940 3.64 24.50 20.66
CA LEU A 940 4.27 24.99 21.88
C LEU A 940 4.70 26.46 21.73
N LEU A 941 5.37 26.80 20.63
CA LEU A 941 5.84 28.17 20.36
C LEU A 941 4.68 29.13 20.15
N GLN A 942 3.67 28.73 19.37
CA GLN A 942 2.48 29.54 19.15
C GLN A 942 1.71 29.81 20.45
N MET A 943 1.60 28.80 21.31
CA MET A 943 1.01 28.95 22.64
C MET A 943 1.78 29.99 23.46
N TRP A 944 3.10 29.87 23.59
CA TRP A 944 3.90 30.84 24.33
C TRP A 944 3.87 32.26 23.72
N CYS A 945 3.81 32.39 22.39
CA CYS A 945 3.58 33.67 21.73
C CYS A 945 2.27 34.31 22.22
N LEU A 946 1.17 33.57 22.22
CA LEU A 946 -0.14 34.06 22.64
C LEU A 946 -0.16 34.45 24.13
N LEU A 947 0.48 33.65 25.00
CA LEU A 947 0.57 33.95 26.43
C LEU A 947 1.38 35.24 26.68
N VAL A 948 2.51 35.40 26.00
CA VAL A 948 3.32 36.62 26.11
C VAL A 948 2.53 37.81 25.55
N GLU A 949 1.97 37.72 24.35
CA GLU A 949 1.17 38.81 23.75
C GLU A 949 0.01 39.24 24.66
N CYS A 950 -0.71 38.28 25.26
CA CYS A 950 -1.79 38.55 26.21
C CYS A 950 -1.29 39.27 27.48
N LEU A 951 -0.19 38.79 28.07
CA LEU A 951 0.42 39.38 29.27
C LEU A 951 0.88 40.84 29.05
N LEU A 952 1.17 41.21 27.81
CA LEU A 952 1.58 42.57 27.43
C LEU A 952 0.41 43.50 27.14
N GLN A 953 -0.78 42.94 26.88
CA GLN A 953 -2.01 43.68 26.64
C GLN A 953 -2.79 43.98 27.94
N THR A 954 -2.43 43.37 29.07
CA THR A 954 -3.03 43.64 30.39
C THR A 954 -2.54 44.95 31.00
N SER A 955 -3.15 45.36 32.12
CA SER A 955 -2.78 46.62 32.80
C SER A 955 -1.35 46.57 33.35
N PRO A 956 -0.59 47.69 33.37
CA PRO A 956 0.80 47.70 33.81
C PRO A 956 1.04 47.14 35.22
N GLN A 957 0.06 47.29 36.11
CA GLN A 957 0.12 46.76 37.48
C GLN A 957 -0.06 45.23 37.50
N GLU A 958 -1.01 44.68 36.76
CA GLU A 958 -1.21 43.23 36.63
C GLU A 958 -0.04 42.57 35.90
N THR A 959 0.46 43.19 34.83
CA THR A 959 1.66 42.74 34.13
C THR A 959 2.86 42.68 35.08
N HIS A 960 3.06 43.69 35.95
CA HIS A 960 4.14 43.67 36.95
C HIS A 960 3.96 42.52 37.95
N GLN A 961 2.76 42.32 38.49
CA GLN A 961 2.48 41.26 39.45
C GLN A 961 2.73 39.87 38.84
N VAL A 962 2.17 39.59 37.68
CA VAL A 962 2.32 38.29 37.01
C VAL A 962 3.77 38.05 36.57
N LEU A 963 4.47 39.06 36.05
CA LEU A 963 5.88 38.92 35.68
C LEU A 963 6.77 38.64 36.89
N SER A 964 6.53 39.27 38.04
CA SER A 964 7.33 39.02 39.24
C SER A 964 7.29 37.57 39.70
N VAL A 965 6.16 36.89 39.45
CA VAL A 965 5.95 35.48 39.77
C VAL A 965 6.52 34.56 38.69
N LEU A 966 6.39 34.92 37.40
CA LEU A 966 6.79 34.08 36.26
C LEU A 966 8.21 34.31 35.75
N GLN A 967 8.95 35.29 36.30
CA GLN A 967 10.26 35.72 35.80
C GLN A 967 11.25 34.57 35.62
N GLU A 968 11.40 33.72 36.64
CA GLU A 968 12.33 32.58 36.59
C GLU A 968 11.86 31.51 35.60
N SER A 969 10.56 31.23 35.58
CA SER A 969 9.94 30.27 34.66
C SER A 969 10.12 30.68 33.20
N LEU A 970 9.87 31.95 32.86
CA LEU A 970 10.08 32.51 31.52
C LEU A 970 11.54 32.43 31.11
N SER A 971 12.48 32.71 32.03
CA SER A 971 13.91 32.57 31.76
C SER A 971 14.30 31.15 31.37
N ARG A 972 13.79 30.14 32.09
CA ARG A 972 14.07 28.73 31.80
C ARG A 972 13.50 28.30 30.45
N VAL A 973 12.26 28.70 30.12
CA VAL A 973 11.63 28.39 28.83
C VAL A 973 12.38 29.02 27.67
N VAL A 974 12.73 30.31 27.76
CA VAL A 974 13.49 31.01 26.72
C VAL A 974 14.86 30.38 26.49
N HIS A 975 15.54 29.97 27.57
CA HIS A 975 16.81 29.26 27.46
C HIS A 975 16.64 27.91 26.74
N GLY A 976 15.66 27.09 27.13
CA GLY A 976 15.37 25.82 26.46
C GLY A 976 15.00 25.97 24.99
N PHE A 977 14.26 27.02 24.62
CA PHE A 977 13.93 27.32 23.21
C PHE A 977 15.18 27.74 22.42
N ALA A 978 16.09 28.49 23.04
CA ALA A 978 17.36 28.85 22.43
C ALA A 978 18.29 27.63 22.24
N GLU A 979 18.25 26.64 23.14
CA GLU A 979 18.96 25.37 22.96
C GLU A 979 18.35 24.51 21.84
N GLY A 980 17.01 24.41 21.81
CA GLY A 980 16.25 23.68 20.79
C GLY A 980 16.43 24.24 19.38
N LEU A 981 16.70 25.54 19.24
CA LEU A 981 16.94 26.21 17.96
C LEU A 981 17.97 25.49 17.07
N PHE A 982 19.05 24.99 17.67
CA PHE A 982 20.14 24.34 16.93
C PHE A 982 19.87 22.88 16.57
N MET A 983 18.75 22.32 17.05
CA MET A 983 18.31 20.97 16.67
C MET A 983 17.49 20.99 15.36
N LEU A 984 16.96 22.14 14.96
CA LEU A 984 16.09 22.30 13.79
C LEU A 984 16.80 22.03 12.46
N ASP A 985 16.10 21.36 11.54
CA ASP A 985 16.52 21.18 10.16
C ASP A 985 15.96 22.27 9.25
N THR A 986 16.83 23.14 8.75
CA THR A 986 16.43 24.22 7.84
C THR A 986 15.92 23.75 6.47
N GLN A 987 16.05 22.45 6.14
CA GLN A 987 15.49 21.85 4.92
C GLN A 987 14.06 21.34 5.14
N ASP A 988 13.66 21.05 6.38
CA ASP A 988 12.32 20.56 6.69
C ASP A 988 11.30 21.73 6.78
N PRO A 989 10.15 21.66 6.09
CA PRO A 989 9.16 22.75 6.08
C PRO A 989 8.51 22.99 7.46
N THR A 990 8.41 21.97 8.31
CA THR A 990 7.83 22.09 9.66
C THR A 990 8.78 22.80 10.60
N ASP A 991 10.06 22.48 10.53
CA ASP A 991 11.12 23.15 11.29
C ASP A 991 11.31 24.60 10.86
N LEU A 992 11.15 24.88 9.57
CA LEU A 992 11.09 26.26 9.09
C LEU A 992 9.91 27.02 9.67
N ARG A 993 8.75 26.37 9.86
CA ARG A 993 7.61 26.99 10.55
C ARG A 993 7.89 27.18 12.03
N ALA A 994 8.49 26.21 12.72
CA ALA A 994 8.91 26.35 14.11
C ALA A 994 9.91 27.51 14.28
N LEU A 995 10.90 27.62 13.39
CA LEU A 995 11.85 28.72 13.37
C LEU A 995 11.17 30.09 13.21
N ASN A 996 10.13 30.19 12.38
CA ASN A 996 9.35 31.42 12.23
C ASN A 996 8.70 31.83 13.55
N GLU A 997 8.06 30.88 14.24
CA GLU A 997 7.39 31.13 15.51
C GLU A 997 8.38 31.42 16.66
N MET A 998 9.54 30.75 16.69
CA MET A 998 10.64 31.11 17.61
C MET A 998 11.11 32.54 17.40
N CYS A 999 11.36 32.93 16.14
CA CYS A 999 11.77 34.30 15.83
C CYS A 999 10.69 35.31 16.23
N ARG A 1000 9.40 34.98 16.05
CA ARG A 1000 8.28 35.82 16.48
C ARG A 1000 8.29 35.99 18.01
N LEU A 1001 8.32 34.90 18.76
CA LEU A 1001 8.35 34.91 20.23
C LEU A 1001 9.52 35.77 20.74
N PHE A 1002 10.71 35.54 20.18
CA PHE A 1002 11.90 36.29 20.55
C PHE A 1002 11.75 37.78 20.24
N ARG A 1003 11.26 38.15 19.06
CA ARG A 1003 11.03 39.57 18.74
C ARG A 1003 10.00 40.22 19.66
N THR A 1004 8.93 39.52 20.02
CA THR A 1004 7.92 40.02 20.97
C THR A 1004 8.53 40.33 22.34
N LEU A 1005 9.52 39.54 22.79
CA LEU A 1005 10.22 39.75 24.06
C LEU A 1005 11.29 40.87 24.00
N VAL A 1006 11.92 41.13 22.85
CA VAL A 1006 13.01 42.14 22.68
C VAL A 1006 12.48 43.51 22.26
N CYS A 1007 11.61 43.52 21.26
CA CYS A 1007 11.07 44.70 20.59
C CYS A 1007 9.54 44.66 20.65
N PRO A 1008 8.96 44.77 21.84
CA PRO A 1008 7.52 44.70 22.00
C PRO A 1008 6.85 45.93 21.40
N SER A 1009 5.92 45.70 20.48
CA SER A 1009 5.05 46.72 19.90
C SER A 1009 3.75 46.86 20.71
N GLY A 1010 3.28 48.09 20.96
CA GLY A 1010 2.00 48.37 21.64
C GLY A 1010 2.15 48.99 23.05
N SER A 1011 1.23 48.67 23.97
CA SER A 1011 1.12 49.18 25.37
C SER A 1011 2.36 48.99 26.25
N PHE A 1012 3.43 48.38 25.73
CA PHE A 1012 4.70 48.16 26.40
C PHE A 1012 5.44 49.44 26.81
N ALA A 1013 5.10 50.60 26.22
CA ALA A 1013 5.58 51.91 26.65
C ALA A 1013 5.21 52.24 28.12
N ALA A 1014 4.28 51.49 28.72
CA ALA A 1014 3.85 51.65 30.12
C ALA A 1014 4.62 50.79 31.14
N LEU A 1015 5.49 49.86 30.71
CA LEU A 1015 6.40 49.14 31.63
C LEU A 1015 7.58 50.04 32.02
N SER A 1016 8.04 49.93 33.27
CA SER A 1016 9.19 50.73 33.73
C SER A 1016 10.46 50.37 32.94
N ALA A 1017 11.35 51.35 32.71
CA ALA A 1017 12.63 51.12 32.04
C ALA A 1017 13.47 50.00 32.68
N SER A 1018 13.32 49.81 34.00
CA SER A 1018 13.88 48.70 34.77
C SER A 1018 13.39 47.32 34.28
N GLN A 1019 12.07 47.16 34.12
CA GLN A 1019 11.46 45.89 33.70
C GLN A 1019 11.79 45.55 32.25
N GLN A 1020 11.76 46.55 31.35
CA GLN A 1020 12.15 46.37 29.96
C GLN A 1020 13.64 45.98 29.85
N GLY A 1021 14.51 46.62 30.65
CA GLY A 1021 15.93 46.26 30.73
C GLY A 1021 16.16 44.84 31.22
N HIS A 1022 15.38 44.39 32.21
CA HIS A 1022 15.51 43.05 32.77
C HIS A 1022 15.08 41.94 31.80
N LEU A 1023 13.95 42.10 31.09
CA LEU A 1023 13.49 41.16 30.06
C LEU A 1023 14.50 41.03 28.90
N LYS A 1024 15.07 42.15 28.46
CA LYS A 1024 16.15 42.17 27.46
C LYS A 1024 17.40 41.44 27.96
N ALA A 1025 17.83 41.72 29.18
CA ALA A 1025 19.00 41.06 29.78
C ALA A 1025 18.81 39.54 29.92
N MET A 1026 17.63 39.10 30.36
CA MET A 1026 17.26 37.69 30.44
C MET A 1026 17.40 36.99 29.09
N MET A 1027 16.83 37.56 28.02
CA MET A 1027 16.92 36.94 26.70
C MET A 1027 18.36 36.93 26.15
N HIS A 1028 19.07 38.04 26.28
CA HIS A 1028 20.46 38.12 25.83
C HIS A 1028 21.32 37.06 26.54
N SER A 1029 21.07 36.81 27.82
CA SER A 1029 21.75 35.76 28.59
C SER A 1029 21.38 34.35 28.11
N GLY A 1030 20.11 34.09 27.80
CA GLY A 1030 19.62 32.79 27.34
C GLY A 1030 20.22 32.36 25.99
N ILE A 1031 20.20 33.25 24.99
CA ILE A 1031 20.77 33.00 23.66
C ILE A 1031 22.29 32.82 23.75
N ARG A 1032 22.98 33.66 24.52
CA ARG A 1032 24.43 33.54 24.74
C ARG A 1032 24.80 32.24 25.46
N SER A 1033 24.01 31.82 26.44
CA SER A 1033 24.25 30.57 27.18
C SER A 1033 24.10 29.33 26.28
N ALA A 1034 23.03 29.26 25.48
CA ALA A 1034 22.79 28.14 24.55
C ALA A 1034 23.92 27.99 23.51
N LEU A 1035 24.45 29.11 23.01
CA LEU A 1035 25.57 29.12 22.06
C LEU A 1035 26.90 28.68 22.68
N ARG A 1036 27.18 29.03 23.94
CA ARG A 1036 28.39 28.57 24.65
C ARG A 1036 28.41 27.05 24.87
N GLY A 1037 27.25 26.41 25.01
CA GLY A 1037 27.15 24.97 25.26
C GLY A 1037 27.45 24.07 24.03
N LYS A 1038 27.27 24.59 22.80
CA LYS A 1038 27.33 23.78 21.56
C LYS A 1038 28.61 23.94 20.73
N LEU A 1039 29.38 25.01 20.97
CA LEU A 1039 30.54 25.39 20.16
C LEU A 1039 31.77 25.57 21.06
N GLN A 1040 32.78 24.70 20.93
CA GLN A 1040 34.06 24.88 21.62
C GLN A 1040 34.89 25.95 20.89
N GLY A 1041 34.77 27.23 21.31
CA GLY A 1041 35.58 28.33 20.77
C GLY A 1041 35.07 29.73 21.14
N ASP A 1042 35.64 30.33 22.19
CA ASP A 1042 35.06 31.47 22.93
C ASP A 1042 34.86 32.77 22.11
N LYS A 1043 35.59 32.99 21.01
CA LYS A 1043 35.55 34.25 20.22
C LYS A 1043 34.54 34.26 19.06
N SER A 1044 34.34 33.13 18.37
CA SER A 1044 33.36 33.05 17.27
C SER A 1044 31.91 33.03 17.78
N CYS A 1045 31.70 32.38 18.93
CA CYS A 1045 30.38 32.24 19.55
C CYS A 1045 29.80 33.58 20.03
N GLN A 1046 30.65 34.45 20.58
CA GLN A 1046 30.21 35.77 21.05
C GLN A 1046 29.76 36.65 19.88
N ALA A 1047 30.53 36.68 18.78
CA ALA A 1047 30.17 37.41 17.57
C ALA A 1047 28.86 36.89 16.95
N MET A 1048 28.67 35.56 16.87
CA MET A 1048 27.43 34.97 16.37
C MET A 1048 26.22 35.29 17.28
N ALA A 1049 26.39 35.20 18.60
CA ALA A 1049 25.34 35.56 19.57
C ALA A 1049 24.94 37.03 19.45
N ASP A 1050 25.92 37.92 19.36
CA ASP A 1050 25.69 39.36 19.26
C ASP A 1050 25.03 39.72 17.91
N ASN A 1051 25.38 39.04 16.81
CA ASN A 1051 24.71 39.18 15.52
C ASN A 1051 23.23 38.74 15.58
N LEU A 1052 22.93 37.61 16.22
CA LEU A 1052 21.54 37.13 16.38
C LEU A 1052 20.70 38.07 17.24
N VAL A 1053 21.27 38.54 18.35
CA VAL A 1053 20.62 39.53 19.22
C VAL A 1053 20.41 40.85 18.49
N GLN A 1054 21.38 41.33 17.71
CA GLN A 1054 21.25 42.54 16.91
C GLN A 1054 20.17 42.40 15.85
N ALA A 1055 20.05 41.24 15.20
CA ALA A 1055 18.99 40.96 14.22
C ALA A 1055 17.59 41.05 14.86
N LEU A 1056 17.40 40.62 16.10
CA LEU A 1056 16.10 40.74 16.80
C LEU A 1056 15.67 42.20 17.04
N HIS A 1057 16.62 43.15 17.07
CA HIS A 1057 16.36 44.58 17.22
C HIS A 1057 15.97 45.29 15.91
N SER A 1058 16.03 44.60 14.77
CA SER A 1058 15.66 45.15 13.47
C SER A 1058 14.19 45.60 13.41
N PRO A 1059 13.83 46.61 12.58
CA PRO A 1059 12.47 47.12 12.48
C PRO A 1059 11.43 46.05 12.05
N PRO A 1060 10.13 46.24 12.36
CA PRO A 1060 9.08 45.24 12.16
C PRO A 1060 8.89 44.75 10.72
N GLY A 1061 9.31 45.52 9.71
CA GLY A 1061 9.29 45.12 8.29
C GLY A 1061 10.38 44.14 7.84
N GLN A 1062 11.36 43.81 8.71
CA GLN A 1062 12.53 42.99 8.35
C GLN A 1062 12.49 41.55 8.88
N SER A 1063 11.31 40.98 9.12
CA SER A 1063 11.18 39.61 9.65
C SER A 1063 11.83 38.53 8.76
N ALA A 1064 11.94 38.76 7.45
CA ALA A 1064 12.68 37.86 6.55
C ALA A 1064 14.19 37.84 6.84
N ALA A 1065 14.80 39.01 6.99
CA ALA A 1065 16.23 39.15 7.26
C ALA A 1065 16.65 38.51 8.60
N VAL A 1066 15.81 38.66 9.65
CA VAL A 1066 16.05 38.01 10.94
C VAL A 1066 16.06 36.50 10.80
N ARG A 1067 15.09 35.93 10.08
CA ARG A 1067 15.03 34.48 9.84
C ARG A 1067 16.24 33.96 9.07
N ASP A 1068 16.68 34.68 8.05
CA ASP A 1068 17.84 34.27 7.26
C ASP A 1068 19.14 34.32 8.09
N THR A 1069 19.24 35.28 9.01
CA THR A 1069 20.34 35.35 10.00
C THR A 1069 20.35 34.11 10.91
N PHE A 1070 19.18 33.74 11.47
CA PHE A 1070 19.04 32.54 12.31
C PHE A 1070 19.30 31.24 11.51
N ARG A 1071 18.81 31.15 10.27
CA ARG A 1071 19.10 30.00 9.38
C ARG A 1071 20.59 29.85 9.10
N SER A 1072 21.29 30.96 8.86
CA SER A 1072 22.73 30.96 8.63
C SER A 1072 23.46 30.42 9.86
N ALA A 1073 23.11 30.91 11.06
CA ALA A 1073 23.70 30.45 12.31
C ALA A 1073 23.47 28.94 12.53
N ILE A 1074 22.25 28.41 12.30
CA ILE A 1074 21.97 26.97 12.44
C ILE A 1074 22.85 26.13 11.50
N ARG A 1075 23.03 26.56 10.24
CA ARG A 1075 23.88 25.85 9.27
C ARG A 1075 25.34 25.85 9.70
N GLU A 1076 25.84 26.97 10.18
CA GLU A 1076 27.22 27.13 10.64
C GLU A 1076 27.51 26.26 11.88
N VAL A 1077 26.56 26.17 12.82
CA VAL A 1077 26.66 25.27 13.98
C VAL A 1077 26.61 23.80 13.58
N ARG A 1078 25.76 23.41 12.62
CA ARG A 1078 25.73 22.01 12.13
C ARG A 1078 27.01 21.62 11.38
N GLN A 1079 27.62 22.54 10.63
CA GLN A 1079 28.87 22.28 9.91
C GLN A 1079 30.10 22.15 10.82
N SER A 1080 30.03 22.66 12.06
CA SER A 1080 31.13 22.67 13.03
C SER A 1080 31.10 21.50 14.03
N GLN A 1081 30.09 20.63 13.99
CA GLN A 1081 30.03 19.42 14.82
C GLN A 1081 30.67 18.22 14.10
N PRO A 1082 31.63 17.50 14.73
CA PRO A 1082 32.16 16.26 14.17
C PRO A 1082 31.08 15.17 14.15
N THR A 1083 30.97 14.46 13.02
CA THR A 1083 30.00 13.38 12.76
C THR A 1083 30.16 12.18 13.69
#